data_AF-A0A0G0Z5Z6-F1
#
_entry.id   AF-A0A0G0Z5Z6-F1
#
_cell.length_a   1.000
_cell.length_b   1.000
_cell.length_c   1.000
_cell.angle_alpha   90.00
_cell.angle_beta   90.00
_cell.angle_gamma   90.00
#
_symmetry.space_group_name_H-M   'P 1'
#
loop_
_entity.id
_entity.type
_entity.pdbx_description
1 polymer ?
#
loop_
_entity_poly.entity_id
_entity_poly.type
_entity_poly.pdbx_seq_one_letter_code
_entity_poly.pdbx_strand_id
1 'polypeptide(L)'
;MVKVFKSTAFVSLAIISGIVLAAVLARGASEIWDLPARNAETEEYVSALKKYLAEENKTIDLLVKSLPLWKPAFGDIPAETFQPNIAEKIIRLDFKQNKLEVYEKSELLKSFTIINSIHSLPAGRRADIFEKVPAGEYRVLQKKEEHFSHEAGVYLPLAIQFLGDFSIHGVPFYHGGSEINNNFNKDGVRLNQEDAKWLFDWSELGTLVSVSSTNDNPPKMIGTSSYFFKNGGRSPAVSAPSYLVGDLDSGEIIMEKGNTERFPIASVTKLITALTSIKILNQNDIATVSARAANTPSSGGHLKAEQKIAVFDLLYPLLLESSNDAAEVLAEHGGHEYFINQMNEIAKNIGMENTHFGDPSGLSSENKSTVTDLFKLAKYLKDYEKSILEITRQEKASTVSSVWKNINKLVQIKEYMGGKSGYTDAAQKTGIAFFALPFSEFDNRQIAIIVLHSADRVTDTNVILKYLKNEIFTAVNLKNLSEFRMEKPEFINRADLVLTGDLMLDRGVEASVNKNLENNFNRLFEKISWLGDADITFGNLEGPVSDQGKNLGNLYSFRMAPEALEAVKTAGFDVLSVANNHIGDWGLAALEDTLRRFSDTSVLPTGGGENKEVARKPVIFEKNRLKIGFLGFSDVGPTGFAVQDKRAGILLASDPDFEKIIRTAAEQTDFLVVSFHWGEEYKKKHNARQEELAHAAIDAGAKLIIGHHPHVVQDTEKYKDGFIAYSLGNFVFDQKFSKDTMQGLVLKIKIKGKEIEKITKNLVSLNSFFQPDKVVEIK
;
A
#
# COMPACT_ATOMS: atom_id res chain seq x y z
N MET A 1 39.74 32.95 22.56
CA MET A 1 39.59 31.48 22.52
C MET A 1 38.37 31.01 23.35
N VAL A 2 37.23 31.70 23.23
CA VAL A 2 35.97 31.42 23.97
C VAL A 2 34.77 31.45 22.99
N LYS A 3 34.96 30.99 21.74
CA LYS A 3 33.90 31.06 20.73
C LYS A 3 34.00 29.93 19.70
N VAL A 4 33.99 28.68 20.17
CA VAL A 4 33.74 27.48 19.34
C VAL A 4 32.89 26.41 20.07
N PHE A 5 32.72 26.45 21.39
CA PHE A 5 31.97 25.41 22.12
C PHE A 5 30.55 25.85 22.52
N LYS A 6 29.51 25.59 21.71
CA LYS A 6 28.11 25.52 22.22
C LYS A 6 27.12 24.61 21.47
N SER A 7 27.47 23.88 20.41
CA SER A 7 26.48 23.02 19.68
C SER A 7 26.69 21.51 19.78
N THR A 8 27.86 21.02 20.21
CA THR A 8 28.13 19.57 20.33
C THR A 8 27.86 18.99 21.73
N ALA A 9 27.61 19.82 22.74
CA ALA A 9 27.41 19.36 24.12
C ALA A 9 26.01 18.74 24.37
N PHE A 10 24.95 19.15 23.67
CA PHE A 10 23.58 18.67 23.97
C PHE A 10 23.29 17.26 23.45
N VAL A 11 23.80 16.91 22.25
CA VAL A 11 23.69 15.55 21.71
C VAL A 11 24.63 14.60 22.44
N SER A 12 25.80 15.09 22.85
CA SER A 12 26.70 14.33 23.71
C SER A 12 26.10 14.09 25.09
N LEU A 13 25.41 15.06 25.70
CA LEU A 13 24.74 14.86 27.00
C LEU A 13 23.55 13.89 26.94
N ALA A 14 22.82 13.78 25.83
CA ALA A 14 21.70 12.85 25.67
C ALA A 14 22.16 11.39 25.47
N ILE A 15 23.27 11.20 24.75
CA ILE A 15 23.90 9.89 24.58
C ILE A 15 24.63 9.48 25.87
N ILE A 16 25.30 10.43 26.54
CA ILE A 16 25.91 10.21 27.85
C ILE A 16 24.83 9.95 28.90
N SER A 17 23.68 10.64 28.90
CA SER A 17 22.60 10.36 29.84
C SER A 17 21.93 9.01 29.57
N GLY A 18 21.80 8.57 28.32
CA GLY A 18 21.32 7.23 27.97
C GLY A 18 22.29 6.11 28.39
N ILE A 19 23.59 6.27 28.16
CA ILE A 19 24.62 5.28 28.53
C ILE A 19 24.85 5.25 30.05
N VAL A 20 24.85 6.42 30.71
CA VAL A 20 24.97 6.51 32.17
C VAL A 20 23.70 6.01 32.86
N LEU A 21 22.49 6.29 32.32
CA LEU A 21 21.24 5.75 32.86
C LEU A 21 21.17 4.22 32.68
N ALA A 22 21.60 3.69 31.54
CA ALA A 22 21.72 2.25 31.32
C ALA A 22 22.75 1.59 32.26
N ALA A 23 23.88 2.25 32.54
CA ALA A 23 24.89 1.76 33.47
C ALA A 23 24.43 1.84 34.95
N VAL A 24 23.75 2.91 35.35
CA VAL A 24 23.17 3.11 36.69
C VAL A 24 22.06 2.10 36.96
N LEU A 25 21.18 1.84 35.97
CA LEU A 25 20.10 0.85 36.08
C LEU A 25 20.62 -0.59 36.08
N ALA A 26 21.78 -0.85 35.46
CA ALA A 26 22.35 -2.20 35.39
C ALA A 26 23.25 -2.58 36.58
N ARG A 27 23.89 -1.63 37.28
CA ARG A 27 24.92 -1.95 38.31
C ARG A 27 24.86 -1.17 39.63
N GLY A 28 23.99 -0.18 39.78
CA GLY A 28 23.87 0.61 41.02
C GLY A 28 24.94 1.70 41.16
N ALA A 29 24.57 2.80 41.84
CA ALA A 29 25.25 4.11 41.75
C ALA A 29 26.68 4.18 42.33
N SER A 30 27.12 3.20 43.12
CA SER A 30 28.43 3.23 43.80
C SER A 30 29.60 2.66 42.99
N GLU A 31 29.35 1.90 41.90
CA GLU A 31 30.40 1.13 41.20
C GLU A 31 30.94 1.79 39.91
N ILE A 32 30.47 2.98 39.55
CA ILE A 32 30.84 3.66 38.28
C ILE A 32 32.30 4.16 38.26
N TRP A 33 32.96 4.24 39.42
CA TRP A 33 34.30 4.83 39.52
C TRP A 33 35.43 3.96 38.93
N ASP A 34 35.21 2.65 38.76
CA ASP A 34 36.25 1.65 38.43
C ASP A 34 36.10 0.98 37.05
N LEU A 35 35.42 1.61 36.08
CA LEU A 35 35.35 1.07 34.72
C LEU A 35 36.72 1.24 33.98
N PRO A 36 37.36 0.15 33.50
CA PRO A 36 38.55 0.27 32.67
C PRO A 36 38.17 0.74 31.26
N ALA A 37 38.83 1.79 30.77
CA ALA A 37 38.59 2.33 29.44
C ALA A 37 39.00 1.32 28.36
N ARG A 38 38.07 0.95 27.47
CA ARG A 38 38.33 0.00 26.37
C ARG A 38 39.06 0.62 25.18
N ASN A 39 39.13 1.95 25.08
CA ASN A 39 39.88 2.70 24.07
C ASN A 39 40.03 4.19 24.46
N ALA A 40 40.95 4.90 23.79
CA ALA A 40 41.39 6.25 24.14
C ALA A 40 40.27 7.32 24.08
N GLU A 41 39.30 7.19 23.18
CA GLU A 41 38.15 8.11 23.11
C GLU A 41 37.27 8.02 24.36
N THR A 42 37.04 6.80 24.89
CA THR A 42 36.19 6.61 26.08
C THR A 42 36.83 7.21 27.35
N GLU A 43 38.15 7.23 27.41
CA GLU A 43 38.92 7.78 28.53
C GLU A 43 38.81 9.32 28.61
N GLU A 44 38.81 10.00 27.46
CA GLU A 44 38.65 11.45 27.36
C GLU A 44 37.24 11.91 27.78
N TYR A 45 36.21 11.14 27.40
CA TYR A 45 34.82 11.43 27.78
C TYR A 45 34.54 11.18 29.28
N VAL A 46 35.06 10.10 29.84
CA VAL A 46 34.92 9.80 31.28
C VAL A 46 35.66 10.85 32.13
N SER A 47 36.81 11.31 31.68
CA SER A 47 37.57 12.38 32.34
C SER A 47 36.84 13.73 32.28
N ALA A 48 36.25 14.08 31.13
CA ALA A 48 35.44 15.29 30.97
C ALA A 48 34.18 15.29 31.86
N LEU A 49 33.52 14.14 32.00
CA LEU A 49 32.34 14.00 32.87
C LEU A 49 32.70 14.11 34.35
N LYS A 50 33.82 13.48 34.78
CA LYS A 50 34.34 13.61 36.16
C LYS A 50 34.69 15.06 36.50
N LYS A 51 35.30 15.79 35.56
CA LYS A 51 35.63 17.21 35.72
C LYS A 51 34.38 18.09 35.83
N TYR A 52 33.37 17.88 34.97
CA TYR A 52 32.12 18.63 35.01
C TYR A 52 31.34 18.43 36.33
N LEU A 53 31.27 17.19 36.84
CA LEU A 53 30.59 16.88 38.11
C LEU A 53 31.32 17.50 39.31
N ALA A 54 32.65 17.59 39.27
CA ALA A 54 33.46 18.25 40.30
C ALA A 54 33.35 19.78 40.25
N GLU A 55 33.27 20.38 39.05
CA GLU A 55 33.14 21.83 38.86
C GLU A 55 31.74 22.35 39.24
N GLU A 56 30.69 21.55 39.04
CA GLU A 56 29.30 21.92 39.34
C GLU A 56 28.81 21.45 40.73
N ASN A 57 29.65 20.73 41.49
CA ASN A 57 29.35 20.18 42.82
C ASN A 57 28.03 19.37 42.88
N LYS A 58 27.73 18.59 41.84
CA LYS A 58 26.49 17.80 41.68
C LYS A 58 26.75 16.30 41.82
N THR A 59 25.86 15.58 42.50
CA THR A 59 25.86 14.11 42.55
C THR A 59 24.96 13.52 41.45
N ILE A 60 25.33 12.35 40.93
CA ILE A 60 24.59 11.64 39.85
C ILE A 60 23.13 11.39 40.23
N ASP A 61 22.87 11.18 41.52
CA ASP A 61 21.55 10.88 42.09
C ASP A 61 20.54 12.05 41.95
N LEU A 62 21.05 13.29 41.87
CA LEU A 62 20.24 14.50 41.65
C LEU A 62 19.83 14.67 40.17
N LEU A 63 20.60 14.11 39.23
CA LEU A 63 20.31 14.18 37.80
C LEU A 63 19.14 13.25 37.42
N VAL A 64 19.13 12.04 37.97
CA VAL A 64 18.11 11.01 37.69
C VAL A 64 16.72 11.42 38.20
N LYS A 65 16.65 12.16 39.32
CA LYS A 65 15.38 12.62 39.90
C LYS A 65 14.72 13.80 39.16
N SER A 66 15.37 14.38 38.16
CA SER A 66 14.90 15.60 37.48
C SER A 66 14.14 15.35 36.15
N LEU A 67 13.86 14.09 35.78
CA LEU A 67 13.14 13.73 34.55
C LEU A 67 11.65 13.44 34.83
N PRO A 68 10.69 14.17 34.21
CA PRO A 68 9.27 14.05 34.55
C PRO A 68 8.56 12.83 33.93
N LEU A 69 7.58 12.34 34.69
CA LEU A 69 6.79 11.10 34.59
C LEU A 69 5.84 11.01 33.38
N TRP A 70 5.81 9.86 32.70
CA TRP A 70 4.79 9.47 31.71
C TRP A 70 4.15 8.10 32.06
N LYS A 71 2.85 8.13 32.39
CA LYS A 71 1.82 7.08 32.24
C LYS A 71 0.49 7.85 32.02
N PRO A 72 -0.48 7.40 31.17
CA PRO A 72 -1.13 6.07 31.30
C PRO A 72 -1.63 5.42 29.97
N ALA A 73 -2.34 4.29 30.13
CA ALA A 73 -3.22 3.57 29.19
C ALA A 73 -2.64 2.40 28.36
N PHE A 74 -2.22 1.33 29.05
CA PHE A 74 -2.38 -0.03 28.54
C PHE A 74 -3.28 -0.79 29.51
N GLY A 75 -4.51 -1.07 29.08
CA GLY A 75 -5.34 -2.10 29.68
C GLY A 75 -4.77 -3.48 29.33
N ASP A 76 -5.05 -4.45 30.19
CA ASP A 76 -4.46 -5.78 30.23
C ASP A 76 -4.44 -6.49 28.86
N ILE A 77 -3.25 -6.64 28.28
CA ILE A 77 -2.96 -7.56 27.18
C ILE A 77 -1.96 -8.59 27.73
N PRO A 78 -2.23 -9.91 27.64
CA PRO A 78 -1.31 -10.94 28.09
C PRO A 78 0.06 -10.81 27.38
N ALA A 79 1.13 -11.00 28.14
CA ALA A 79 2.51 -10.69 27.74
C ALA A 79 3.13 -11.60 26.66
N GLU A 80 2.34 -12.26 25.80
CA GLU A 80 2.83 -13.31 24.89
C GLU A 80 2.63 -13.04 23.40
N THR A 81 2.33 -11.82 22.97
CA THR A 81 2.21 -11.52 21.53
C THR A 81 3.07 -10.35 21.07
N PHE A 82 4.14 -10.72 20.35
CA PHE A 82 4.90 -9.96 19.35
C PHE A 82 5.92 -8.91 19.80
N GLN A 83 7.19 -9.33 19.85
CA GLN A 83 8.36 -8.47 19.60
C GLN A 83 8.86 -8.65 18.15
N PRO A 84 9.32 -7.57 17.46
CA PRO A 84 9.99 -7.68 16.17
C PRO A 84 11.47 -8.05 16.36
N ASN A 85 11.87 -9.26 15.95
CA ASN A 85 13.25 -9.75 16.02
C ASN A 85 14.17 -9.04 15.02
N ILE A 86 15.10 -8.24 15.54
CA ILE A 86 16.40 -7.97 14.92
C ILE A 86 17.19 -9.29 15.03
N ALA A 87 17.76 -9.81 13.93
CA ALA A 87 18.25 -11.18 13.84
C ALA A 87 19.26 -11.58 14.93
N GLU A 88 18.88 -12.52 15.82
CA GLU A 88 19.77 -13.10 16.84
C GLU A 88 20.42 -14.44 16.42
N LYS A 89 19.86 -15.26 15.50
CA LYS A 89 20.35 -16.62 15.15
C LYS A 89 20.43 -16.93 13.64
N ILE A 90 21.54 -17.52 13.16
CA ILE A 90 21.79 -17.85 11.74
C ILE A 90 22.40 -19.24 11.57
N ILE A 91 21.94 -20.01 10.58
CA ILE A 91 22.54 -21.23 10.04
C ILE A 91 23.11 -20.90 8.67
N ARG A 92 24.36 -21.30 8.38
CA ARG A 92 25.03 -21.10 7.11
C ARG A 92 25.43 -22.46 6.52
N LEU A 93 24.87 -22.79 5.37
CA LEU A 93 25.16 -23.99 4.59
C LEU A 93 26.20 -23.66 3.50
N ASP A 94 27.42 -24.16 3.69
CA ASP A 94 28.47 -24.10 2.69
C ASP A 94 28.71 -25.48 2.09
N PHE A 95 28.04 -25.72 0.95
CA PHE A 95 28.16 -26.98 0.22
C PHE A 95 29.52 -27.14 -0.49
N LYS A 96 30.27 -26.06 -0.73
CA LYS A 96 31.62 -26.14 -1.31
C LYS A 96 32.61 -26.67 -0.27
N GLN A 97 32.43 -26.28 0.99
CA GLN A 97 33.27 -26.74 2.11
C GLN A 97 32.69 -27.95 2.85
N ASN A 98 31.47 -28.38 2.51
CA ASN A 98 30.70 -29.39 3.22
C ASN A 98 30.52 -29.08 4.70
N LYS A 99 30.23 -27.80 4.99
CA LYS A 99 30.06 -27.30 6.35
C LYS A 99 28.68 -26.70 6.55
N LEU A 100 28.17 -26.87 7.76
CA LEU A 100 27.06 -26.11 8.29
C LEU A 100 27.58 -25.32 9.50
N GLU A 101 27.50 -24.00 9.46
CA GLU A 101 27.97 -23.11 10.53
C GLU A 101 26.79 -22.41 11.18
N VAL A 102 26.87 -22.22 12.49
CA VAL A 102 25.80 -21.62 13.29
C VAL A 102 26.33 -20.39 14.00
N TYR A 103 25.62 -19.28 13.87
CA TYR A 103 25.96 -17.99 14.44
C TYR A 103 24.86 -17.46 15.35
N GLU A 104 25.24 -16.77 16.42
CA GLU A 104 24.33 -16.00 17.28
C GLU A 104 24.97 -14.64 17.58
N LYS A 105 24.20 -13.55 17.44
CA LYS A 105 24.71 -12.17 17.63
C LYS A 105 25.99 -11.86 16.84
N SER A 106 26.12 -12.44 15.65
CA SER A 106 27.30 -12.36 14.75
C SER A 106 28.56 -13.09 15.21
N GLU A 107 28.49 -13.92 16.26
CA GLU A 107 29.57 -14.80 16.69
C GLU A 107 29.33 -16.24 16.21
N LEU A 108 30.38 -16.91 15.74
CA LEU A 108 30.31 -18.32 15.36
C LEU A 108 30.19 -19.18 16.62
N LEU A 109 29.07 -19.87 16.79
CA LEU A 109 28.83 -20.77 17.90
C LEU A 109 29.34 -22.18 17.64
N LYS A 110 29.01 -22.75 16.47
CA LYS A 110 29.32 -24.15 16.16
C LYS A 110 29.46 -24.37 14.65
N SER A 111 30.27 -25.35 14.27
CA SER A 111 30.46 -25.78 12.89
C SER A 111 30.31 -27.30 12.81
N PHE A 112 29.59 -27.78 11.80
CA PHE A 112 29.24 -29.17 11.56
C PHE A 112 29.73 -29.62 10.20
N THR A 113 29.99 -30.91 10.04
CA THR A 113 30.30 -31.52 8.74
C THR A 113 29.03 -32.09 8.12
N ILE A 114 28.76 -31.71 6.88
CA ILE A 114 27.64 -32.25 6.09
C ILE A 114 28.04 -33.65 5.58
N ILE A 115 27.28 -34.67 5.92
CA ILE A 115 27.64 -36.08 5.68
C ILE A 115 27.50 -36.46 4.19
N ASN A 116 26.48 -35.96 3.51
CA ASN A 116 26.18 -36.30 2.12
C ASN A 116 26.98 -35.49 1.08
N SER A 117 28.26 -35.21 1.37
CA SER A 117 29.13 -34.35 0.56
C SER A 117 29.55 -34.92 -0.81
N ILE A 118 29.62 -34.01 -1.80
CA ILE A 118 29.95 -34.23 -3.24
C ILE A 118 31.22 -35.08 -3.48
N HIS A 119 32.17 -35.07 -2.53
CA HIS A 119 33.47 -35.71 -2.69
C HIS A 119 33.47 -37.22 -2.53
N SER A 120 32.35 -37.82 -2.09
CA SER A 120 32.20 -39.27 -1.94
C SER A 120 31.62 -39.96 -3.18
N LEU A 121 31.18 -39.21 -4.20
CA LEU A 121 30.48 -39.76 -5.38
C LEU A 121 31.32 -39.70 -6.68
N PRO A 122 31.23 -40.73 -7.55
CA PRO A 122 31.83 -40.74 -8.88
C PRO A 122 31.37 -39.55 -9.73
N ALA A 123 32.24 -39.02 -10.59
CA ALA A 123 32.04 -37.76 -11.33
C ALA A 123 30.72 -37.66 -12.13
N GLY A 124 30.12 -38.80 -12.53
CA GLY A 124 28.86 -38.84 -13.28
C GLY A 124 27.57 -38.83 -12.45
N ARG A 125 27.62 -38.86 -11.11
CA ARG A 125 26.45 -38.81 -10.19
C ARG A 125 26.43 -37.59 -9.27
N ARG A 126 27.27 -36.59 -9.54
CA ARG A 126 27.46 -35.41 -8.67
C ARG A 126 26.29 -34.40 -8.68
N ALA A 127 25.18 -34.68 -9.38
CA ALA A 127 24.20 -33.67 -9.78
C ALA A 127 22.87 -33.61 -9.00
N ASP A 128 22.55 -34.53 -8.09
CA ASP A 128 21.11 -34.74 -7.77
C ASP A 128 20.47 -33.93 -6.61
N ILE A 129 21.26 -33.33 -5.69
CA ILE A 129 20.74 -32.38 -4.67
C ILE A 129 21.20 -30.95 -4.93
N PHE A 130 22.49 -30.79 -5.28
CA PHE A 130 23.19 -29.50 -5.23
C PHE A 130 22.79 -28.53 -6.35
N GLU A 131 22.18 -29.00 -7.44
CA GLU A 131 21.57 -28.13 -8.46
C GLU A 131 20.16 -27.66 -8.06
N LYS A 132 19.53 -28.32 -7.07
CA LYS A 132 18.11 -28.07 -6.72
C LYS A 132 17.89 -27.08 -5.58
N VAL A 133 18.87 -26.83 -4.72
CA VAL A 133 18.80 -25.81 -3.66
C VAL A 133 19.55 -24.56 -4.14
N PRO A 134 18.83 -23.49 -4.57
CA PRO A 134 19.49 -22.28 -5.01
C PRO A 134 20.33 -21.66 -3.90
N ALA A 135 21.39 -20.94 -4.27
CA ALA A 135 22.08 -20.09 -3.32
C ALA A 135 21.17 -18.94 -2.92
N GLY A 136 21.09 -18.63 -1.63
CA GLY A 136 20.14 -17.64 -1.13
C GLY A 136 19.95 -17.71 0.38
N GLU A 137 19.05 -16.87 0.88
CA GLU A 137 18.67 -16.81 2.28
C GLU A 137 17.23 -17.32 2.46
N TYR A 138 17.07 -18.25 3.40
CA TYR A 138 15.87 -19.01 3.70
C TYR A 138 15.54 -18.91 5.20
N ARG A 139 14.40 -19.43 5.64
CA ARG A 139 14.09 -19.59 7.07
C ARG A 139 13.64 -21.00 7.38
N VAL A 140 13.89 -21.45 8.61
CA VAL A 140 13.29 -22.68 9.12
C VAL A 140 11.77 -22.55 9.12
N LEU A 141 11.10 -23.37 8.32
CA LEU A 141 9.64 -23.37 8.13
C LEU A 141 8.96 -24.29 9.14
N GLN A 142 9.54 -25.47 9.33
CA GLN A 142 9.00 -26.48 10.20
C GLN A 142 10.09 -27.36 10.79
N LYS A 143 9.77 -27.94 11.95
CA LYS A 143 10.60 -28.91 12.65
C LYS A 143 9.74 -30.13 13.03
N LYS A 144 10.23 -31.34 12.75
CA LYS A 144 9.62 -32.60 13.20
C LYS A 144 10.70 -33.53 13.75
N GLU A 145 10.42 -34.14 14.90
CA GLU A 145 11.31 -35.17 15.46
C GLU A 145 11.43 -36.38 14.54
N GLU A 146 10.37 -36.69 13.82
CA GLU A 146 10.33 -37.74 12.80
C GLU A 146 9.40 -37.29 11.67
N HIS A 147 9.90 -37.30 10.44
CA HIS A 147 9.15 -36.88 9.26
C HIS A 147 9.29 -37.91 8.14
N PHE A 148 8.18 -38.47 7.68
CA PHE A 148 8.19 -39.34 6.52
C PHE A 148 8.26 -38.51 5.23
N SER A 149 9.32 -38.69 4.45
CA SER A 149 9.43 -38.13 3.10
C SER A 149 8.77 -39.08 2.10
N HIS A 150 7.76 -38.61 1.39
CA HIS A 150 7.07 -39.41 0.37
C HIS A 150 7.91 -39.57 -0.89
N GLU A 151 8.76 -38.60 -1.21
CA GLU A 151 9.66 -38.66 -2.37
C GLU A 151 10.74 -39.74 -2.21
N ALA A 152 11.30 -39.87 -1.00
CA ALA A 152 12.31 -40.87 -0.70
C ALA A 152 11.76 -42.21 -0.19
N GLY A 153 10.56 -42.20 0.40
CA GLY A 153 9.98 -43.38 1.05
C GLY A 153 10.69 -43.74 2.37
N VAL A 154 11.17 -42.75 3.12
CA VAL A 154 12.00 -42.92 4.33
C VAL A 154 11.59 -41.93 5.42
N TYR A 155 11.98 -42.20 6.66
CA TYR A 155 11.83 -41.29 7.77
C TYR A 155 13.10 -40.45 7.98
N LEU A 156 12.91 -39.15 8.07
CA LEU A 156 13.90 -38.13 8.40
C LEU A 156 13.76 -37.78 9.88
N PRO A 157 14.69 -38.21 10.75
CA PRO A 157 14.67 -37.78 12.13
C PRO A 157 15.17 -36.34 12.25
N LEU A 158 14.60 -35.59 13.20
CA LEU A 158 15.01 -34.23 13.55
C LEU A 158 15.03 -33.31 12.31
N ALA A 159 14.02 -33.44 11.47
CA ALA A 159 13.91 -32.71 10.22
C ALA A 159 13.62 -31.23 10.50
N ILE A 160 14.48 -30.36 9.97
CA ILE A 160 14.40 -28.90 9.98
C ILE A 160 14.21 -28.45 8.53
N GLN A 161 12.96 -28.25 8.13
CA GLN A 161 12.59 -27.86 6.78
C GLN A 161 12.88 -26.37 6.54
N PHE A 162 13.46 -26.01 5.40
CA PHE A 162 13.76 -24.60 5.07
C PHE A 162 13.43 -24.18 3.62
N LEU A 163 13.19 -25.13 2.71
CA LEU A 163 12.88 -24.86 1.30
C LEU A 163 12.08 -26.02 0.70
N GLY A 164 10.81 -25.84 0.34
CA GLY A 164 9.99 -26.93 -0.22
C GLY A 164 10.15 -28.22 0.59
N ASP A 165 10.42 -29.34 -0.04
CA ASP A 165 10.65 -30.61 0.66
C ASP A 165 12.10 -30.80 1.19
N PHE A 166 12.97 -29.79 1.02
CA PHE A 166 14.35 -29.83 1.52
C PHE A 166 14.43 -29.51 3.02
N SER A 167 15.09 -30.42 3.75
CA SER A 167 15.28 -30.32 5.20
C SER A 167 16.73 -30.55 5.63
N ILE A 168 17.16 -29.96 6.74
CA ILE A 168 18.35 -30.42 7.47
C ILE A 168 17.89 -31.52 8.43
N HIS A 169 18.51 -32.69 8.43
CA HIS A 169 18.02 -33.83 9.19
C HIS A 169 19.14 -34.74 9.70
N GLY A 170 18.81 -35.63 10.65
CA GLY A 170 19.68 -36.68 11.16
C GLY A 170 19.81 -37.87 10.21
N VAL A 171 20.14 -39.06 10.74
CA VAL A 171 20.35 -40.25 9.89
C VAL A 171 19.00 -40.86 9.48
N PRO A 172 18.62 -40.84 8.19
CA PRO A 172 17.32 -41.33 7.78
C PRO A 172 17.23 -42.87 7.84
N PHE A 173 16.02 -43.38 8.05
CA PHE A 173 15.74 -44.81 8.22
C PHE A 173 14.46 -45.25 7.50
N TYR A 174 14.41 -46.51 7.07
CA TYR A 174 13.19 -47.09 6.48
C TYR A 174 12.15 -47.39 7.56
N HIS A 175 10.88 -47.61 7.16
CA HIS A 175 9.78 -47.99 8.06
C HIS A 175 10.05 -49.25 8.93
N GLY A 176 11.11 -50.02 8.64
CA GLY A 176 11.59 -51.16 9.46
C GLY A 176 12.78 -50.86 10.38
N GLY A 177 13.22 -49.61 10.52
CA GLY A 177 14.28 -49.17 11.45
C GLY A 177 15.72 -49.37 10.96
N SER A 178 15.93 -49.97 9.79
CA SER A 178 17.28 -50.08 9.19
C SER A 178 17.75 -48.73 8.66
N GLU A 179 18.95 -48.32 9.07
CA GLU A 179 19.62 -47.09 8.60
C GLU A 179 19.97 -47.15 7.11
N ILE A 180 20.02 -45.97 6.47
CA ILE A 180 20.27 -45.83 5.05
C ILE A 180 21.78 -45.59 4.77
N ASN A 181 22.30 -46.29 3.76
CA ASN A 181 23.68 -46.17 3.27
C ASN A 181 24.05 -44.72 2.93
N ASN A 182 25.32 -44.34 3.11
CA ASN A 182 25.88 -43.00 2.94
C ASN A 182 25.72 -42.38 1.53
N ASN A 183 25.24 -43.14 0.55
CA ASN A 183 25.02 -42.68 -0.83
C ASN A 183 23.59 -42.16 -1.10
N PHE A 184 22.76 -41.99 -0.07
CA PHE A 184 21.37 -41.56 -0.23
C PHE A 184 21.21 -40.04 -0.15
N ASN A 185 20.81 -39.45 -1.28
CA ASN A 185 20.88 -38.02 -1.54
C ASN A 185 19.56 -37.50 -2.15
N LYS A 186 18.42 -37.64 -1.48
CA LYS A 186 17.16 -37.05 -2.01
C LYS A 186 16.48 -36.00 -1.12
N ASP A 187 16.80 -35.94 0.17
CA ASP A 187 15.88 -35.29 1.14
C ASP A 187 16.46 -34.08 1.89
N GLY A 188 17.62 -33.59 1.45
CA GLY A 188 18.23 -32.36 1.95
C GLY A 188 19.62 -32.55 2.59
N VAL A 189 19.89 -31.84 3.69
CA VAL A 189 21.21 -31.73 4.32
C VAL A 189 21.32 -32.71 5.49
N ARG A 190 22.19 -33.72 5.36
CA ARG A 190 22.36 -34.75 6.39
C ARG A 190 23.46 -34.39 7.37
N LEU A 191 23.14 -34.39 8.67
CA LEU A 191 24.10 -34.36 9.78
C LEU A 191 24.14 -35.72 10.48
N ASN A 192 25.14 -35.94 11.36
CA ASN A 192 25.07 -37.08 12.27
C ASN A 192 23.96 -36.84 13.31
N GLN A 193 23.56 -37.89 14.01
CA GLN A 193 22.39 -37.82 14.90
C GLN A 193 22.57 -36.82 16.05
N GLU A 194 23.77 -36.74 16.64
CA GLU A 194 24.06 -35.83 17.75
C GLU A 194 24.04 -34.36 17.31
N ASP A 195 24.64 -34.07 16.16
CA ASP A 195 24.70 -32.73 15.58
C ASP A 195 23.33 -32.28 15.07
N ALA A 196 22.58 -33.16 14.42
CA ALA A 196 21.20 -32.92 14.05
C ALA A 196 20.36 -32.61 15.28
N LYS A 197 20.53 -33.35 16.38
CA LYS A 197 19.81 -33.11 17.63
C LYS A 197 20.16 -31.75 18.22
N TRP A 198 21.44 -31.43 18.29
CA TRP A 198 21.87 -30.12 18.78
C TRP A 198 21.28 -28.98 17.94
N LEU A 199 21.36 -29.08 16.61
CA LEU A 199 20.87 -28.05 15.71
C LEU A 199 19.34 -27.94 15.79
N PHE A 200 18.66 -29.08 15.89
CA PHE A 200 17.22 -29.14 16.09
C PHE A 200 16.83 -28.47 17.41
N ASP A 201 17.50 -28.77 18.53
CA ASP A 201 17.16 -28.15 19.81
C ASP A 201 17.50 -26.65 19.86
N TRP A 202 18.60 -26.24 19.23
CA TRP A 202 19.07 -24.84 19.22
C TRP A 202 18.25 -23.92 18.30
N SER A 203 17.86 -24.45 17.13
CA SER A 203 17.12 -23.69 16.12
C SER A 203 15.65 -23.57 16.49
N GLU A 204 15.04 -22.48 16.06
CA GLU A 204 13.61 -22.21 16.18
C GLU A 204 12.97 -21.95 14.82
N LEU A 205 11.64 -22.02 14.74
CA LEU A 205 10.93 -21.59 13.54
C LEU A 205 11.31 -20.15 13.22
N GLY A 206 11.59 -19.87 11.95
CA GLY A 206 12.07 -18.57 11.51
C GLY A 206 13.59 -18.37 11.61
N THR A 207 14.37 -19.29 12.19
CA THR A 207 15.85 -19.20 12.17
C THR A 207 16.35 -19.01 10.74
N LEU A 208 17.28 -18.07 10.52
CA LEU A 208 17.82 -17.78 9.19
C LEU A 208 18.68 -18.94 8.69
N VAL A 209 18.53 -19.35 7.44
CA VAL A 209 19.33 -20.38 6.76
C VAL A 209 19.93 -19.77 5.49
N SER A 210 21.23 -19.48 5.50
CA SER A 210 21.97 -18.94 4.36
C SER A 210 22.67 -20.06 3.59
N VAL A 211 22.43 -20.18 2.29
CA VAL A 211 23.01 -21.21 1.41
C VAL A 211 24.00 -20.57 0.45
N SER A 212 25.25 -21.02 0.43
CA SER A 212 26.24 -20.61 -0.57
C SER A 212 26.32 -21.57 -1.77
N SER A 213 26.43 -20.98 -2.96
CA SER A 213 26.55 -21.65 -4.26
C SER A 213 27.83 -22.48 -4.39
N THR A 214 27.76 -23.61 -5.10
CA THR A 214 28.93 -24.39 -5.56
C THR A 214 29.60 -23.81 -6.80
N ASN A 215 28.92 -22.94 -7.57
CA ASN A 215 29.44 -22.28 -8.77
C ASN A 215 29.68 -20.78 -8.53
N ASP A 216 30.80 -20.25 -9.05
CA ASP A 216 31.20 -18.83 -8.95
C ASP A 216 30.22 -17.87 -9.67
N ASN A 217 29.26 -18.42 -10.42
CA ASN A 217 28.05 -17.71 -10.84
C ASN A 217 26.85 -18.36 -10.14
N PRO A 218 26.24 -17.70 -9.13
CA PRO A 218 24.94 -18.15 -8.63
C PRO A 218 23.95 -18.20 -9.82
N PRO A 219 22.98 -19.14 -9.84
CA PRO A 219 21.86 -19.01 -10.77
C PRO A 219 21.33 -17.58 -10.63
N LYS A 220 21.28 -16.85 -11.76
CA LYS A 220 20.75 -15.47 -11.77
C LYS A 220 19.42 -15.51 -11.03
N MET A 221 19.37 -14.82 -9.90
CA MET A 221 18.11 -14.51 -9.21
C MET A 221 17.24 -13.78 -10.23
N ILE A 222 16.35 -14.48 -10.90
CA ILE A 222 15.31 -13.87 -11.73
C ILE A 222 14.25 -13.41 -10.73
N GLY A 223 14.50 -12.26 -10.10
CA GLY A 223 13.55 -11.61 -9.21
C GLY A 223 13.37 -12.24 -7.83
N THR A 224 12.66 -11.51 -6.99
CA THR A 224 12.32 -11.74 -5.59
C THR A 224 11.35 -12.91 -5.35
N SER A 225 11.20 -13.87 -6.28
CA SER A 225 10.15 -14.88 -6.21
C SER A 225 10.35 -15.87 -5.04
N SER A 226 9.27 -16.17 -4.33
CA SER A 226 9.20 -17.26 -3.33
C SER A 226 8.99 -18.61 -3.99
N TYR A 227 8.76 -18.66 -5.31
CA TYR A 227 8.43 -19.86 -6.08
C TYR A 227 9.56 -20.21 -7.06
N PHE A 228 9.99 -21.47 -7.04
CA PHE A 228 11.12 -21.94 -7.81
C PHE A 228 10.72 -23.10 -8.72
N PHE A 229 11.30 -23.13 -9.93
CA PHE A 229 10.99 -24.12 -10.96
C PHE A 229 12.08 -25.20 -11.04
N LYS A 230 11.70 -26.48 -10.92
CA LYS A 230 12.66 -27.61 -10.91
C LYS A 230 13.50 -27.74 -12.19
N ASN A 231 12.99 -27.33 -13.37
CA ASN A 231 13.64 -27.53 -14.67
C ASN A 231 13.68 -26.26 -15.56
N GLY A 232 14.06 -25.11 -15.01
CA GLY A 232 14.25 -23.89 -15.81
C GLY A 232 12.97 -23.25 -16.38
N GLY A 233 11.80 -23.61 -15.84
CA GLY A 233 10.57 -22.79 -15.96
C GLY A 233 9.86 -22.77 -17.31
N ARG A 234 9.82 -23.88 -18.07
CA ARG A 234 8.98 -23.92 -19.29
C ARG A 234 7.50 -23.78 -18.93
N SER A 235 6.84 -22.73 -19.42
CA SER A 235 5.41 -22.51 -19.19
C SER A 235 4.56 -23.70 -19.65
N PRO A 236 3.47 -24.04 -18.92
CA PRO A 236 2.55 -25.09 -19.32
C PRO A 236 1.90 -24.78 -20.67
N ALA A 237 1.73 -25.80 -21.51
CA ALA A 237 1.04 -25.66 -22.80
C ALA A 237 -0.48 -25.62 -22.57
N VAL A 238 -1.04 -24.41 -22.57
CA VAL A 238 -2.49 -24.15 -22.42
C VAL A 238 -3.05 -23.45 -23.65
N SER A 239 -4.34 -23.66 -23.91
CA SER A 239 -5.06 -23.04 -25.03
C SER A 239 -5.40 -21.57 -24.78
N ALA A 240 -5.53 -21.16 -23.50
CA ALA A 240 -5.81 -19.79 -23.12
C ALA A 240 -4.70 -18.83 -23.62
N PRO A 241 -5.05 -17.76 -24.36
CA PRO A 241 -4.10 -16.71 -24.72
C PRO A 241 -3.68 -15.92 -23.48
N SER A 242 -4.59 -15.71 -22.52
CA SER A 242 -4.31 -15.06 -21.25
C SER A 242 -4.63 -15.95 -20.05
N TYR A 243 -3.65 -16.11 -19.17
CA TYR A 243 -3.83 -16.76 -17.88
C TYR A 243 -2.94 -16.13 -16.82
N LEU A 244 -3.35 -16.26 -15.57
CA LEU A 244 -2.56 -15.90 -14.41
C LEU A 244 -2.70 -16.96 -13.33
N VAL A 245 -1.59 -17.33 -12.73
CA VAL A 245 -1.51 -18.16 -11.54
C VAL A 245 -0.83 -17.35 -10.46
N GLY A 246 -1.53 -17.13 -9.37
CA GLY A 246 -1.04 -16.31 -8.28
C GLY A 246 -1.39 -16.89 -6.92
N ASP A 247 -0.49 -16.67 -5.98
CA ASP A 247 -0.70 -16.97 -4.58
C ASP A 247 -1.56 -15.91 -3.92
N LEU A 248 -2.68 -16.29 -3.31
CA LEU A 248 -3.61 -15.36 -2.68
C LEU A 248 -3.19 -14.92 -1.27
N ASP A 249 -2.33 -15.70 -0.60
CA ASP A 249 -1.79 -15.39 0.72
C ASP A 249 -0.63 -14.40 0.61
N SER A 250 0.30 -14.63 -0.31
CA SER A 250 1.41 -13.70 -0.58
C SER A 250 1.15 -12.74 -1.73
N GLY A 251 0.05 -12.85 -2.47
CA GLY A 251 -0.21 -12.07 -3.69
C GLY A 251 0.85 -12.16 -4.79
N GLU A 252 1.79 -13.09 -4.68
CA GLU A 252 2.85 -13.29 -5.65
C GLU A 252 2.29 -13.94 -6.92
N ILE A 253 2.60 -13.36 -8.08
CA ILE A 253 2.29 -13.98 -9.37
C ILE A 253 3.33 -15.07 -9.63
N ILE A 254 2.89 -16.32 -9.65
CA ILE A 254 3.72 -17.51 -9.88
C ILE A 254 4.01 -17.63 -11.38
N MET A 255 2.98 -17.46 -12.21
CA MET A 255 3.08 -17.50 -13.67
C MET A 255 1.98 -16.66 -14.31
N GLU A 256 2.27 -16.03 -15.44
CA GLU A 256 1.27 -15.32 -16.23
C GLU A 256 1.58 -15.33 -17.72
N LYS A 257 0.55 -15.09 -18.53
CA LYS A 257 0.62 -14.87 -19.96
C LYS A 257 -0.51 -13.90 -20.36
N GLY A 258 -0.22 -12.95 -21.25
CA GLY A 258 -1.22 -12.02 -21.78
C GLY A 258 -1.87 -11.12 -20.72
N ASN A 259 -1.08 -10.63 -19.76
CA ASN A 259 -1.57 -9.94 -18.55
C ASN A 259 -2.18 -8.55 -18.79
N THR A 260 -1.86 -7.90 -19.91
CA THR A 260 -2.43 -6.58 -20.30
C THR A 260 -3.65 -6.69 -21.22
N GLU A 261 -3.96 -7.86 -21.76
CA GLU A 261 -5.06 -8.04 -22.71
C GLU A 261 -6.41 -8.02 -22.01
N ARG A 262 -7.31 -7.15 -22.49
CA ARG A 262 -8.68 -7.06 -21.98
C ARG A 262 -9.58 -7.98 -22.80
N PHE A 263 -10.18 -8.97 -22.15
CA PHE A 263 -11.16 -9.87 -22.76
C PHE A 263 -12.54 -9.65 -22.15
N PRO A 264 -13.63 -9.83 -22.92
CA PRO A 264 -14.94 -10.08 -22.34
C PRO A 264 -14.84 -11.26 -21.36
N ILE A 265 -15.36 -11.12 -20.14
CA ILE A 265 -15.16 -12.13 -19.08
C ILE A 265 -16.37 -13.03 -18.84
N ALA A 266 -17.47 -12.79 -19.56
CA ALA A 266 -18.72 -13.52 -19.40
C ALA A 266 -19.17 -13.59 -17.93
N SER A 267 -19.77 -14.70 -17.50
CA SER A 267 -20.31 -14.86 -16.15
C SER A 267 -19.31 -14.82 -15.00
N VAL A 268 -18.00 -14.65 -15.25
CA VAL A 268 -17.05 -14.27 -14.18
C VAL A 268 -17.47 -12.92 -13.55
N THR A 269 -18.13 -12.04 -14.31
CA THR A 269 -18.79 -10.81 -13.81
C THR A 269 -19.62 -11.06 -12.55
N LYS A 270 -20.29 -12.20 -12.43
CA LYS A 270 -21.20 -12.45 -11.30
C LYS A 270 -20.53 -12.47 -9.93
N LEU A 271 -19.20 -12.61 -9.89
CA LEU A 271 -18.43 -12.44 -8.66
C LEU A 271 -18.48 -10.98 -8.16
N ILE A 272 -18.31 -10.00 -9.04
CA ILE A 272 -18.45 -8.58 -8.67
C ILE A 272 -19.92 -8.22 -8.41
N THR A 273 -20.88 -8.87 -9.08
CA THR A 273 -22.32 -8.68 -8.86
C THR A 273 -22.72 -9.16 -7.47
N ALA A 274 -22.28 -10.35 -7.06
CA ALA A 274 -22.49 -10.86 -5.72
C ALA A 274 -21.87 -9.94 -4.66
N LEU A 275 -20.63 -9.48 -4.91
CA LEU A 275 -19.94 -8.55 -4.03
C LEU A 275 -20.71 -7.22 -3.89
N THR A 276 -21.17 -6.66 -5.01
CA THR A 276 -21.92 -5.41 -5.04
C THR A 276 -23.23 -5.56 -4.27
N SER A 277 -23.98 -6.65 -4.51
CA SER A 277 -25.21 -6.96 -3.77
C SER A 277 -24.98 -6.98 -2.26
N ILE A 278 -23.96 -7.70 -1.79
CA ILE A 278 -23.63 -7.79 -0.35
C ILE A 278 -23.29 -6.41 0.23
N LYS A 279 -22.63 -5.54 -0.54
CA LYS A 279 -22.19 -4.23 -0.06
C LYS A 279 -23.30 -3.18 0.00
N ILE A 280 -24.22 -3.18 -0.96
CA ILE A 280 -25.16 -2.06 -1.14
C ILE A 280 -26.62 -2.43 -0.87
N LEU A 281 -26.97 -3.71 -0.82
CA LEU A 281 -28.35 -4.16 -0.61
C LEU A 281 -28.54 -4.79 0.77
N ASN A 282 -29.72 -4.58 1.34
CA ASN A 282 -30.14 -5.30 2.52
C ASN A 282 -30.50 -6.75 2.15
N GLN A 283 -29.73 -7.70 2.69
CA GLN A 283 -29.85 -9.12 2.35
C GLN A 283 -31.16 -9.76 2.83
N ASN A 284 -31.83 -9.14 3.80
CA ASN A 284 -33.13 -9.59 4.32
C ASN A 284 -34.33 -9.08 3.51
N ASP A 285 -34.11 -8.20 2.53
CA ASP A 285 -35.19 -7.69 1.70
C ASP A 285 -35.75 -8.82 0.81
N ILE A 286 -37.03 -8.68 0.47
CA ILE A 286 -37.70 -9.53 -0.52
C ILE A 286 -37.73 -8.80 -1.85
N ALA A 287 -36.95 -9.30 -2.81
CA ALA A 287 -36.98 -8.86 -4.19
C ALA A 287 -38.17 -9.50 -4.93
N THR A 288 -38.77 -8.75 -5.85
CA THR A 288 -39.80 -9.26 -6.76
C THR A 288 -39.21 -9.41 -8.15
N VAL A 289 -39.32 -10.60 -8.73
CA VAL A 289 -38.79 -10.90 -10.05
C VAL A 289 -39.65 -10.20 -11.11
N SER A 290 -39.09 -9.22 -11.81
CA SER A 290 -39.80 -8.53 -12.89
C SER A 290 -39.97 -9.42 -14.12
N ALA A 291 -40.94 -9.07 -14.98
CA ALA A 291 -41.09 -9.72 -16.28
C ALA A 291 -39.83 -9.55 -17.15
N ARG A 292 -39.09 -8.45 -17.00
CA ARG A 292 -37.81 -8.23 -17.71
C ARG A 292 -36.75 -9.20 -17.22
N ALA A 293 -36.53 -9.28 -15.91
CA ALA A 293 -35.55 -10.17 -15.32
C ALA A 293 -35.83 -11.64 -15.66
N ALA A 294 -37.08 -12.10 -15.54
CA ALA A 294 -37.49 -13.46 -15.87
C ALA A 294 -37.29 -13.83 -17.36
N ASN A 295 -37.32 -12.84 -18.27
CA ASN A 295 -37.09 -13.03 -19.69
C ASN A 295 -35.62 -12.80 -20.12
N THR A 296 -34.72 -12.55 -19.17
CA THR A 296 -33.29 -12.40 -19.47
C THR A 296 -32.75 -13.73 -20.01
N PRO A 297 -32.09 -13.75 -21.18
CA PRO A 297 -31.55 -14.99 -21.73
C PRO A 297 -30.62 -15.65 -20.72
N SER A 298 -30.96 -16.84 -20.23
CA SER A 298 -30.18 -17.53 -19.20
C SER A 298 -30.02 -19.00 -19.50
N SER A 299 -28.83 -19.54 -19.21
CA SER A 299 -28.54 -20.98 -19.32
C SER A 299 -28.76 -21.75 -18.02
N GLY A 300 -29.12 -21.07 -16.93
CA GLY A 300 -29.36 -21.63 -15.59
C GLY A 300 -30.15 -20.63 -14.74
N GLY A 301 -30.87 -21.07 -13.70
CA GLY A 301 -31.90 -20.26 -13.05
C GLY A 301 -33.10 -19.96 -13.96
N HIS A 302 -34.30 -20.30 -13.48
CA HIS A 302 -35.57 -20.04 -14.17
C HIS A 302 -36.54 -19.41 -13.18
N LEU A 303 -36.16 -18.23 -12.68
CA LEU A 303 -37.00 -17.42 -11.83
C LEU A 303 -38.25 -16.98 -12.61
N LYS A 304 -39.41 -17.06 -11.97
CA LYS A 304 -40.70 -16.73 -12.60
C LYS A 304 -41.05 -15.28 -12.33
N ALA A 305 -41.65 -14.59 -13.31
CA ALA A 305 -42.20 -13.27 -13.08
C ALA A 305 -43.16 -13.26 -11.88
N GLU A 306 -43.14 -12.19 -11.10
CA GLU A 306 -43.88 -12.00 -9.83
C GLU A 306 -43.43 -12.90 -8.67
N GLN A 307 -42.43 -13.77 -8.87
CA GLN A 307 -41.85 -14.55 -7.78
C GLN A 307 -41.21 -13.61 -6.76
N LYS A 308 -41.44 -13.90 -5.48
CA LYS A 308 -40.81 -13.22 -4.34
C LYS A 308 -39.68 -14.08 -3.79
N ILE A 309 -38.51 -13.49 -3.62
CA ILE A 309 -37.31 -14.19 -3.17
C ILE A 309 -36.44 -13.26 -2.33
N ALA A 310 -35.82 -13.78 -1.28
CA ALA A 310 -34.91 -12.98 -0.46
C ALA A 310 -33.67 -12.58 -1.28
N VAL A 311 -33.16 -11.36 -1.06
CA VAL A 311 -31.96 -10.86 -1.75
C VAL A 311 -30.78 -11.81 -1.51
N PHE A 312 -30.61 -12.31 -0.28
CA PHE A 312 -29.59 -13.30 0.02
C PHE A 312 -29.72 -14.60 -0.79
N ASP A 313 -30.96 -15.09 -0.96
CA ASP A 313 -31.23 -16.35 -1.67
C ASP A 313 -30.90 -16.25 -3.16
N LEU A 314 -30.90 -15.05 -3.75
CA LEU A 314 -30.50 -14.82 -5.14
C LEU A 314 -29.01 -15.06 -5.40
N LEU A 315 -28.15 -15.04 -4.37
CA LEU A 315 -26.73 -15.32 -4.51
C LEU A 315 -26.46 -16.77 -4.93
N TYR A 316 -27.33 -17.71 -4.55
CA TYR A 316 -27.18 -19.13 -4.89
C TYR A 316 -27.38 -19.42 -6.39
N PRO A 317 -28.52 -19.09 -7.03
CA PRO A 317 -28.67 -19.29 -8.47
C PRO A 317 -27.69 -18.42 -9.26
N LEU A 318 -27.33 -17.22 -8.77
CA LEU A 318 -26.30 -16.37 -9.37
C LEU A 318 -24.94 -17.08 -9.46
N LEU A 319 -24.47 -17.67 -8.36
CA LEU A 319 -23.11 -18.22 -8.26
C LEU A 319 -23.01 -19.68 -8.69
N LEU A 320 -24.00 -20.52 -8.36
CA LEU A 320 -23.98 -21.97 -8.61
C LEU A 320 -24.47 -22.32 -10.02
N GLU A 321 -25.59 -21.75 -10.44
CA GLU A 321 -26.21 -22.01 -11.75
C GLU A 321 -25.88 -20.95 -12.79
N SER A 322 -25.14 -19.91 -12.39
CA SER A 322 -24.74 -18.82 -13.26
C SER A 322 -25.92 -18.02 -13.81
N SER A 323 -26.97 -17.86 -13.01
CA SER A 323 -28.23 -17.29 -13.51
C SER A 323 -28.13 -15.81 -13.88
N ASN A 324 -28.57 -15.48 -15.09
CA ASN A 324 -28.66 -14.11 -15.57
C ASN A 324 -29.90 -13.41 -15.01
N ASP A 325 -31.01 -14.14 -14.79
CA ASP A 325 -32.22 -13.55 -14.18
C ASP A 325 -31.93 -13.03 -12.77
N ALA A 326 -31.24 -13.81 -11.93
CA ALA A 326 -30.87 -13.43 -10.58
C ALA A 326 -29.95 -12.21 -10.55
N ALA A 327 -29.03 -12.11 -11.52
CA ALA A 327 -28.18 -10.93 -11.67
C ALA A 327 -29.00 -9.67 -11.98
N GLU A 328 -29.99 -9.80 -12.87
CA GLU A 328 -30.87 -8.68 -13.23
C GLU A 328 -31.81 -8.29 -12.07
N VAL A 329 -32.37 -9.27 -11.34
CA VAL A 329 -33.20 -8.98 -10.14
C VAL A 329 -32.40 -8.21 -9.10
N LEU A 330 -31.14 -8.60 -8.84
CA LEU A 330 -30.27 -7.89 -7.91
C LEU A 330 -29.99 -6.45 -8.36
N ALA A 331 -29.71 -6.26 -9.65
CA ALA A 331 -29.48 -4.93 -10.21
C ALA A 331 -30.74 -4.05 -10.17
N GLU A 332 -31.90 -4.60 -10.55
CA GLU A 332 -33.19 -3.88 -10.50
C GLU A 332 -33.57 -3.49 -9.07
N HIS A 333 -33.39 -4.39 -8.08
CA HIS A 333 -33.69 -4.11 -6.66
C HIS A 333 -32.84 -2.96 -6.10
N GLY A 334 -31.58 -2.85 -6.53
CA GLY A 334 -30.68 -1.76 -6.14
C GLY A 334 -30.81 -0.49 -6.98
N GLY A 335 -31.67 -0.47 -8.00
CA GLY A 335 -31.64 0.51 -9.07
C GLY A 335 -30.57 0.17 -10.11
N HIS A 336 -31.00 -0.25 -11.30
CA HIS A 336 -30.15 -0.93 -12.30
C HIS A 336 -28.87 -0.17 -12.67
N GLU A 337 -28.99 1.11 -13.04
CA GLU A 337 -27.83 1.95 -13.39
C GLU A 337 -26.92 2.21 -12.19
N TYR A 338 -27.52 2.50 -11.02
CA TYR A 338 -26.76 2.71 -9.79
C TYR A 338 -25.96 1.45 -9.42
N PHE A 339 -26.57 0.27 -9.53
CA PHE A 339 -25.93 -1.00 -9.25
C PHE A 339 -24.73 -1.25 -10.17
N ILE A 340 -24.87 -1.01 -11.47
CA ILE A 340 -23.75 -1.15 -12.44
C ILE A 340 -22.65 -0.11 -12.16
N ASN A 341 -23.01 1.13 -11.80
CA ASN A 341 -22.03 2.13 -11.38
C ASN A 341 -21.27 1.67 -10.13
N GLN A 342 -21.97 1.11 -9.14
CA GLN A 342 -21.34 0.55 -7.95
C GLN A 342 -20.43 -0.65 -8.26
N MET A 343 -20.77 -1.51 -9.23
CA MET A 343 -19.86 -2.57 -9.67
C MET A 343 -18.53 -2.01 -10.19
N ASN A 344 -18.58 -0.95 -11.00
CA ASN A 344 -17.38 -0.30 -11.53
C ASN A 344 -16.60 0.46 -10.45
N GLU A 345 -17.29 1.18 -9.55
CA GLU A 345 -16.65 1.86 -8.43
C GLU A 345 -15.98 0.87 -7.46
N ILE A 346 -16.64 -0.25 -7.14
CA ILE A 346 -16.02 -1.30 -6.33
C ILE A 346 -14.79 -1.87 -7.04
N ALA A 347 -14.87 -2.20 -8.33
CA ALA A 347 -13.71 -2.65 -9.10
C ALA A 347 -12.55 -1.66 -9.05
N LYS A 348 -12.83 -0.38 -9.30
CA LYS A 348 -11.81 0.69 -9.20
C LYS A 348 -11.19 0.76 -7.80
N ASN A 349 -12.01 0.69 -6.76
CA ASN A 349 -11.56 0.76 -5.36
C ASN A 349 -10.72 -0.44 -4.92
N ILE A 350 -10.91 -1.61 -5.54
CA ILE A 350 -10.04 -2.78 -5.33
C ILE A 350 -8.86 -2.83 -6.32
N GLY A 351 -8.64 -1.74 -7.06
CA GLY A 351 -7.52 -1.55 -7.97
C GLY A 351 -7.69 -2.20 -9.34
N MET A 352 -8.89 -2.61 -9.75
CA MET A 352 -9.16 -3.19 -11.08
C MET A 352 -9.27 -2.11 -12.16
N GLU A 353 -8.18 -1.36 -12.38
CA GLU A 353 -8.10 -0.20 -13.28
C GLU A 353 -8.36 -0.52 -14.77
N ASN A 354 -8.18 -1.79 -15.14
CA ASN A 354 -8.37 -2.28 -16.50
C ASN A 354 -9.69 -3.03 -16.71
N THR A 355 -10.64 -2.82 -15.81
CA THR A 355 -11.93 -3.50 -15.79
C THR A 355 -13.07 -2.53 -16.01
N HIS A 356 -14.07 -2.96 -16.77
CA HIS A 356 -15.33 -2.27 -16.93
C HIS A 356 -16.48 -3.27 -16.96
N PHE A 357 -17.61 -2.89 -16.35
CA PHE A 357 -18.86 -3.63 -16.38
C PHE A 357 -19.96 -2.77 -17.01
N GLY A 358 -20.55 -3.25 -18.11
CA GLY A 358 -21.75 -2.72 -18.73
C GLY A 358 -23.04 -3.45 -18.34
N ASP A 359 -22.99 -4.61 -17.68
CA ASP A 359 -24.17 -5.33 -17.19
C ASP A 359 -23.85 -6.24 -15.98
N PRO A 360 -24.85 -6.66 -15.17
CA PRO A 360 -24.62 -7.44 -13.94
C PRO A 360 -24.37 -8.93 -14.17
N SER A 361 -24.57 -9.45 -15.38
CA SER A 361 -24.60 -10.88 -15.67
C SER A 361 -23.36 -11.38 -16.43
N GLY A 362 -22.73 -10.53 -17.24
CA GLY A 362 -21.68 -10.94 -18.18
C GLY A 362 -22.17 -11.20 -19.61
N LEU A 363 -23.41 -10.83 -19.94
CA LEU A 363 -23.96 -10.98 -21.29
C LEU A 363 -23.38 -9.94 -22.26
N SER A 364 -23.13 -8.72 -21.78
CA SER A 364 -22.50 -7.65 -22.53
C SER A 364 -21.05 -8.00 -22.83
N SER A 365 -20.65 -7.81 -24.09
CA SER A 365 -19.24 -7.86 -24.47
C SER A 365 -18.41 -6.77 -23.82
N GLU A 366 -19.05 -5.71 -23.28
CA GLU A 366 -18.38 -4.61 -22.59
C GLU A 366 -17.97 -4.94 -21.16
N ASN A 367 -18.44 -6.08 -20.62
CA ASN A 367 -17.89 -6.65 -19.38
C ASN A 367 -16.49 -7.20 -19.66
N LYS A 368 -15.49 -6.32 -19.64
CA LYS A 368 -14.09 -6.61 -20.00
C LYS A 368 -13.19 -6.46 -18.77
N SER A 369 -12.21 -7.34 -18.65
CA SER A 369 -11.20 -7.29 -17.60
C SER A 369 -9.91 -7.95 -18.07
N THR A 370 -8.86 -7.89 -17.24
CA THR A 370 -7.58 -8.57 -17.44
C THR A 370 -7.40 -9.67 -16.40
N VAL A 371 -6.50 -10.61 -16.65
CA VAL A 371 -6.16 -11.63 -15.64
C VAL A 371 -5.58 -11.03 -14.36
N THR A 372 -4.86 -9.90 -14.46
CA THR A 372 -4.30 -9.15 -13.32
C THR A 372 -5.39 -8.52 -12.46
N ASP A 373 -6.38 -7.89 -13.07
CA ASP A 373 -7.50 -7.29 -12.34
C ASP A 373 -8.38 -8.35 -11.68
N LEU A 374 -8.66 -9.43 -12.41
CA LEU A 374 -9.38 -10.57 -11.83
C LEU A 374 -8.62 -11.22 -10.67
N PHE A 375 -7.27 -11.14 -10.66
CA PHE A 375 -6.49 -11.59 -9.52
C PHE A 375 -6.66 -10.69 -8.30
N LYS A 376 -6.77 -9.36 -8.49
CA LYS A 376 -7.11 -8.42 -7.41
C LYS A 376 -8.50 -8.72 -6.83
N LEU A 377 -9.49 -9.00 -7.68
CA LEU A 377 -10.81 -9.48 -7.24
C LEU A 377 -10.71 -10.80 -6.46
N ALA A 378 -9.92 -11.75 -6.95
CA ALA A 378 -9.74 -13.04 -6.28
C ALA A 378 -9.11 -12.87 -4.88
N LYS A 379 -8.06 -12.05 -4.78
CA LYS A 379 -7.43 -11.60 -3.54
C LYS A 379 -8.50 -11.04 -2.58
N TYR A 380 -9.28 -10.05 -3.04
CA TYR A 380 -10.30 -9.40 -2.24
C TYR A 380 -11.36 -10.38 -1.73
N LEU A 381 -11.91 -11.25 -2.59
CA LEU A 381 -12.92 -12.23 -2.18
C LEU A 381 -12.39 -13.19 -1.11
N LYS A 382 -11.15 -13.66 -1.25
CA LYS A 382 -10.54 -14.59 -0.30
C LYS A 382 -10.33 -13.95 1.08
N ASP A 383 -9.93 -12.68 1.14
CA ASP A 383 -9.60 -12.03 2.41
C ASP A 383 -10.80 -11.36 3.09
N TYR A 384 -11.74 -10.84 2.30
CA TYR A 384 -12.78 -9.93 2.77
C TYR A 384 -14.18 -10.54 2.72
N GLU A 385 -14.46 -11.42 1.75
CA GLU A 385 -15.84 -11.81 1.37
C GLU A 385 -15.95 -13.33 1.14
N LYS A 386 -15.46 -14.08 2.13
CA LYS A 386 -15.35 -15.55 2.08
C LYS A 386 -16.68 -16.25 1.83
N SER A 387 -17.80 -15.64 2.20
CA SER A 387 -19.16 -16.17 1.97
C SER A 387 -19.44 -16.45 0.49
N ILE A 388 -18.92 -15.63 -0.43
CA ILE A 388 -19.05 -15.85 -1.87
C ILE A 388 -18.31 -17.15 -2.27
N LEU A 389 -17.09 -17.34 -1.77
CA LEU A 389 -16.30 -18.55 -2.03
C LEU A 389 -16.95 -19.79 -1.41
N GLU A 390 -17.50 -19.65 -0.19
CA GLU A 390 -18.25 -20.70 0.49
C GLU A 390 -19.49 -21.17 -0.29
N ILE A 391 -20.18 -20.26 -1.00
CA ILE A 391 -21.24 -20.65 -1.92
C ILE A 391 -20.62 -21.37 -3.12
N THR A 392 -19.67 -20.75 -3.81
CA THR A 392 -19.13 -21.29 -5.09
C THR A 392 -18.39 -22.63 -4.98
N ARG A 393 -17.97 -23.06 -3.79
CA ARG A 393 -17.34 -24.38 -3.56
C ARG A 393 -18.32 -25.52 -3.34
N GLN A 394 -19.60 -25.23 -3.11
CA GLN A 394 -20.59 -26.28 -2.85
C GLN A 394 -20.98 -26.98 -4.16
N GLU A 395 -21.11 -28.31 -4.15
CA GLU A 395 -21.65 -29.05 -5.31
C GLU A 395 -23.14 -28.75 -5.55
N LYS A 396 -23.86 -28.51 -4.46
CA LYS A 396 -25.26 -28.12 -4.43
C LYS A 396 -25.54 -27.37 -3.14
N ALA A 397 -26.50 -26.44 -3.18
CA ALA A 397 -27.01 -25.75 -2.01
C ALA A 397 -28.53 -25.81 -2.00
N SER A 398 -29.15 -25.74 -0.82
CA SER A 398 -30.60 -25.70 -0.66
C SER A 398 -30.99 -24.48 0.16
N THR A 399 -31.93 -23.70 -0.33
CA THR A 399 -32.66 -22.69 0.44
C THR A 399 -34.01 -23.27 0.85
N VAL A 400 -34.80 -22.53 1.63
CA VAL A 400 -36.14 -22.98 2.08
C VAL A 400 -37.05 -23.35 0.89
N SER A 401 -36.85 -22.70 -0.26
CA SER A 401 -37.74 -22.79 -1.42
C SER A 401 -37.13 -23.47 -2.64
N SER A 402 -35.82 -23.76 -2.69
CA SER A 402 -35.15 -24.23 -3.90
C SER A 402 -33.87 -25.00 -3.62
N VAL A 403 -33.48 -25.87 -4.57
CA VAL A 403 -32.20 -26.58 -4.56
C VAL A 403 -31.44 -26.19 -5.82
N TRP A 404 -30.22 -25.69 -5.64
CA TRP A 404 -29.36 -25.19 -6.71
C TRP A 404 -28.16 -26.10 -6.89
N LYS A 405 -27.82 -26.44 -8.14
CA LYS A 405 -26.68 -27.30 -8.45
C LYS A 405 -25.55 -26.51 -9.07
N ASN A 406 -24.33 -26.75 -8.63
CA ASN A 406 -23.16 -26.08 -9.17
C ASN A 406 -22.81 -26.63 -10.54
N ILE A 407 -22.80 -25.76 -11.55
CA ILE A 407 -22.44 -26.14 -12.93
C ILE A 407 -20.93 -26.18 -13.16
N ASN A 408 -20.12 -25.69 -12.21
CA ASN A 408 -18.68 -25.68 -12.35
C ASN A 408 -18.09 -27.08 -12.13
N LYS A 409 -17.58 -27.68 -13.21
CA LYS A 409 -16.98 -29.02 -13.20
C LYS A 409 -15.75 -29.15 -12.29
N LEU A 410 -15.07 -28.04 -11.96
CA LEU A 410 -13.90 -28.05 -11.10
C LEU A 410 -14.23 -28.37 -9.63
N VAL A 411 -15.52 -28.30 -9.23
CA VAL A 411 -15.96 -28.61 -7.86
C VAL A 411 -15.63 -30.04 -7.41
N GLN A 412 -15.41 -30.95 -8.36
CA GLN A 412 -15.02 -32.34 -8.11
C GLN A 412 -13.54 -32.51 -7.75
N ILE A 413 -12.71 -31.47 -7.93
CA ILE A 413 -11.29 -31.51 -7.60
C ILE A 413 -11.15 -31.30 -6.09
N LYS A 414 -10.46 -32.23 -5.42
CA LYS A 414 -10.29 -32.22 -3.95
C LYS A 414 -9.72 -30.91 -3.42
N GLU A 415 -8.78 -30.30 -4.14
CA GLU A 415 -8.14 -29.06 -3.73
C GLU A 415 -8.95 -27.80 -4.06
N TYR A 416 -10.09 -27.90 -4.76
CA TYR A 416 -10.88 -26.74 -5.19
C TYR A 416 -11.56 -26.04 -4.02
N MET A 417 -11.38 -24.72 -3.93
CA MET A 417 -11.85 -23.87 -2.84
C MET A 417 -13.02 -22.95 -3.23
N GLY A 418 -13.44 -22.97 -4.49
CA GLY A 418 -14.44 -22.05 -5.03
C GLY A 418 -13.97 -21.40 -6.32
N GLY A 419 -14.83 -20.57 -6.90
CA GLY A 419 -14.57 -19.93 -8.20
C GLY A 419 -15.79 -19.84 -9.11
N LYS A 420 -15.61 -19.17 -10.24
CA LYS A 420 -16.67 -18.91 -11.20
C LYS A 420 -16.19 -19.14 -12.62
N SER A 421 -17.03 -19.81 -13.40
CA SER A 421 -16.85 -19.98 -14.84
C SER A 421 -17.78 -19.10 -15.66
N GLY A 422 -17.34 -18.71 -16.86
CA GLY A 422 -18.12 -17.97 -17.84
C GLY A 422 -17.96 -18.47 -19.27
N TYR A 423 -18.99 -18.30 -20.09
CA TYR A 423 -18.94 -18.51 -21.53
C TYR A 423 -19.88 -17.54 -22.24
N THR A 424 -19.37 -16.88 -23.27
CA THR A 424 -20.14 -16.25 -24.35
C THR A 424 -19.35 -16.42 -25.64
N ASP A 425 -19.98 -16.23 -26.80
CA ASP A 425 -19.26 -16.35 -28.08
C ASP A 425 -18.12 -15.32 -28.20
N ALA A 426 -18.29 -14.13 -27.61
CA ALA A 426 -17.25 -13.09 -27.57
C ALA A 426 -16.13 -13.39 -26.55
N ALA A 427 -16.49 -13.93 -25.38
CA ALA A 427 -15.53 -14.22 -24.30
C ALA A 427 -14.78 -15.55 -24.49
N GLN A 428 -15.33 -16.46 -25.29
CA GLN A 428 -15.00 -17.90 -25.23
C GLN A 428 -15.11 -18.42 -23.79
N LYS A 429 -14.35 -19.45 -23.39
CA LYS A 429 -14.43 -19.98 -22.01
C LYS A 429 -13.52 -19.18 -21.08
N THR A 430 -14.09 -18.66 -20.01
CA THR A 430 -13.37 -17.91 -18.96
C THR A 430 -13.55 -18.57 -17.60
N GLY A 431 -12.64 -18.32 -16.67
CA GLY A 431 -12.82 -18.75 -15.29
C GLY A 431 -11.79 -18.19 -14.32
N ILE A 432 -12.24 -18.05 -13.06
CA ILE A 432 -11.40 -17.88 -11.88
C ILE A 432 -11.65 -19.09 -10.99
N ALA A 433 -10.60 -19.82 -10.63
CA ALA A 433 -10.67 -20.99 -9.77
C ALA A 433 -9.64 -20.89 -8.64
N PHE A 434 -10.07 -21.23 -7.43
CA PHE A 434 -9.27 -21.15 -6.20
C PHE A 434 -8.90 -22.56 -5.76
N PHE A 435 -7.66 -22.78 -5.33
CA PHE A 435 -7.15 -24.09 -4.92
C PHE A 435 -6.28 -24.00 -3.67
N ALA A 436 -6.33 -25.01 -2.81
CA ALA A 436 -5.35 -25.21 -1.75
C ALA A 436 -4.30 -26.22 -2.22
N LEU A 437 -3.10 -25.76 -2.59
CA LEU A 437 -2.06 -26.60 -3.15
C LEU A 437 -0.92 -26.85 -2.15
N PRO A 438 -0.47 -28.12 -1.98
CA PRO A 438 0.71 -28.43 -1.19
C PRO A 438 1.97 -28.16 -2.02
N PHE A 439 2.63 -27.02 -1.82
CA PHE A 439 3.96 -26.77 -2.43
C PHE A 439 5.11 -27.33 -1.59
N SER A 440 4.80 -27.83 -0.39
CA SER A 440 5.67 -28.67 0.42
C SER A 440 4.85 -29.68 1.22
N GLU A 441 5.49 -30.71 1.77
CA GLU A 441 4.87 -31.71 2.66
C GLU A 441 4.32 -31.13 4.00
N PHE A 442 4.47 -29.82 4.19
CA PHE A 442 4.24 -29.13 5.45
C PHE A 442 3.36 -27.88 5.32
N ASP A 443 3.12 -27.38 4.10
CA ASP A 443 2.39 -26.12 3.88
C ASP A 443 1.50 -26.17 2.63
N ASN A 444 0.26 -25.70 2.81
CA ASN A 444 -0.73 -25.54 1.74
C ASN A 444 -0.89 -24.05 1.43
N ARG A 445 -0.75 -23.67 0.16
CA ARG A 445 -0.94 -22.29 -0.30
C ARG A 445 -2.25 -22.15 -1.05
N GLN A 446 -2.94 -21.03 -0.83
CA GLN A 446 -4.15 -20.71 -1.57
C GLN A 446 -3.79 -20.08 -2.91
N ILE A 447 -4.07 -20.76 -4.00
CA ILE A 447 -3.72 -20.36 -5.36
C ILE A 447 -4.97 -19.99 -6.15
N ALA A 448 -4.94 -18.86 -6.84
CA ALA A 448 -5.88 -18.56 -7.90
C ALA A 448 -5.31 -18.95 -9.26
N ILE A 449 -6.11 -19.64 -10.06
CA ILE A 449 -5.87 -19.89 -11.48
C ILE A 449 -6.96 -19.17 -12.27
N ILE A 450 -6.53 -18.21 -13.10
CA ILE A 450 -7.40 -17.39 -13.92
C ILE A 450 -7.08 -17.69 -15.37
N VAL A 451 -8.09 -18.00 -16.17
CA VAL A 451 -7.97 -18.26 -17.61
C VAL A 451 -9.01 -17.46 -18.35
N LEU A 452 -8.58 -16.71 -19.37
CA LEU A 452 -9.44 -15.92 -20.24
C LEU A 452 -9.31 -16.43 -21.68
N HIS A 453 -10.43 -16.39 -22.40
CA HIS A 453 -10.50 -16.76 -23.81
C HIS A 453 -9.98 -18.17 -24.14
N SER A 454 -10.17 -19.12 -23.22
CA SER A 454 -9.70 -20.50 -23.37
C SER A 454 -10.60 -21.30 -24.34
N ALA A 455 -9.99 -22.20 -25.12
CA ALA A 455 -10.73 -23.19 -25.91
C ALA A 455 -11.31 -24.29 -25.00
N ASP A 456 -10.61 -24.64 -23.92
CA ASP A 456 -11.10 -25.54 -22.87
C ASP A 456 -10.53 -25.20 -21.49
N ARG A 457 -11.25 -24.34 -20.76
CA ARG A 457 -10.83 -23.88 -19.43
C ARG A 457 -10.53 -25.00 -18.45
N VAL A 458 -11.27 -26.12 -18.50
CA VAL A 458 -11.11 -27.19 -17.50
C VAL A 458 -9.81 -27.94 -17.77
N THR A 459 -9.53 -28.23 -19.04
CA THR A 459 -8.27 -28.82 -19.46
C THR A 459 -7.10 -27.89 -19.15
N ASP A 460 -7.19 -26.60 -19.48
CA ASP A 460 -6.13 -25.62 -19.18
C ASP A 460 -5.85 -25.51 -17.68
N THR A 461 -6.89 -25.38 -16.84
CA THR A 461 -6.75 -25.35 -15.38
C THR A 461 -6.10 -26.64 -14.85
N ASN A 462 -6.48 -27.81 -15.35
CA ASN A 462 -5.88 -29.08 -14.92
C ASN A 462 -4.41 -29.22 -15.35
N VAL A 463 -4.05 -28.76 -16.55
CA VAL A 463 -2.66 -28.73 -17.02
C VAL A 463 -1.83 -27.82 -16.11
N ILE A 464 -2.33 -26.63 -15.79
CA ILE A 464 -1.69 -25.72 -14.85
C ILE A 464 -1.55 -26.35 -13.47
N LEU A 465 -2.61 -26.93 -12.91
CA LEU A 465 -2.56 -27.60 -11.59
C LEU A 465 -1.51 -28.71 -11.54
N LYS A 466 -1.46 -29.56 -12.57
CA LYS A 466 -0.47 -30.62 -12.67
C LYS A 466 0.94 -30.05 -12.76
N TYR A 467 1.13 -28.98 -13.52
CA TYR A 467 2.42 -28.28 -13.61
C TYR A 467 2.85 -27.71 -12.25
N LEU A 468 1.96 -27.01 -11.55
CA LEU A 468 2.22 -26.45 -10.22
C LEU A 468 2.67 -27.52 -9.22
N LYS A 469 1.97 -28.65 -9.16
CA LYS A 469 2.28 -29.74 -8.22
C LYS A 469 3.61 -30.44 -8.51
N ASN A 470 4.04 -30.48 -9.77
CA ASN A 470 5.20 -31.28 -10.18
C ASN A 470 6.48 -30.46 -10.30
N GLU A 471 6.36 -29.22 -10.78
CA GLU A 471 7.51 -28.43 -11.23
C GLU A 471 7.85 -27.26 -10.30
N ILE A 472 7.01 -26.95 -9.29
CA ILE A 472 7.18 -25.77 -8.44
C ILE A 472 7.36 -26.14 -6.96
N PHE A 473 8.27 -25.43 -6.28
CA PHE A 473 8.43 -25.48 -4.82
C PHE A 473 8.59 -24.06 -4.23
N THR A 474 8.37 -23.90 -2.92
CA THR A 474 8.38 -22.59 -2.23
C THR A 474 9.57 -22.39 -1.27
N ALA A 475 10.14 -21.19 -1.25
CA ALA A 475 11.06 -20.70 -0.22
C ALA A 475 10.43 -19.57 0.59
N VAL A 476 10.85 -19.36 1.84
CA VAL A 476 10.60 -18.11 2.56
C VAL A 476 11.80 -17.19 2.44
N ASN A 477 11.73 -16.21 1.52
CA ASN A 477 12.75 -15.19 1.31
C ASN A 477 12.55 -13.99 2.27
N LEU A 478 13.64 -13.51 2.88
CA LEU A 478 13.69 -12.38 3.81
C LEU A 478 13.11 -11.06 3.26
N LYS A 479 13.03 -10.87 1.94
CA LYS A 479 12.55 -9.61 1.36
C LYS A 479 11.03 -9.51 1.20
N ASN A 480 10.29 -10.61 1.22
CA ASN A 480 8.87 -10.59 0.82
C ASN A 480 7.85 -10.87 1.92
N LEU A 481 8.26 -11.16 3.16
CA LEU A 481 7.30 -11.28 4.27
C LEU A 481 6.70 -9.93 4.70
N SER A 482 7.36 -8.81 4.37
CA SER A 482 6.88 -7.46 4.67
C SER A 482 6.14 -6.77 3.54
N GLU A 483 6.32 -7.19 2.27
CA GLU A 483 5.87 -6.38 1.12
C GLU A 483 4.63 -6.91 0.39
N PHE A 484 4.03 -8.00 0.84
CA PHE A 484 2.77 -8.44 0.25
C PHE A 484 1.86 -9.12 1.27
N ARG A 485 1.71 -8.48 2.44
CA ARG A 485 0.43 -8.53 3.11
C ARG A 485 -0.56 -7.82 2.19
N MET A 486 -1.49 -8.57 1.60
CA MET A 486 -2.83 -8.02 1.62
C MET A 486 -3.12 -7.88 3.11
N GLU A 487 -3.16 -6.65 3.60
CA GLU A 487 -3.80 -6.44 4.88
C GLU A 487 -5.17 -7.11 4.78
N LYS A 488 -5.58 -7.84 5.84
CA LYS A 488 -7.01 -8.06 6.05
C LYS A 488 -7.71 -6.71 5.85
N PRO A 489 -8.99 -6.66 5.46
CA PRO A 489 -9.77 -5.49 5.82
C PRO A 489 -9.73 -5.41 7.33
N GLU A 490 -8.81 -4.64 7.90
CA GLU A 490 -9.34 -3.61 8.74
C GLU A 490 -10.14 -2.72 7.82
N PHE A 491 -11.31 -2.28 8.23
CA PHE A 491 -11.86 -1.08 7.61
C PHE A 491 -10.84 0.01 7.93
N ILE A 492 -9.92 0.25 7.00
CA ILE A 492 -8.79 1.14 7.22
C ILE A 492 -9.35 2.54 7.10
N ASN A 493 -9.71 3.16 8.21
CA ASN A 493 -9.92 4.60 8.26
C ASN A 493 -8.54 5.28 8.08
N ARG A 494 -7.90 5.19 6.93
CA ARG A 494 -6.64 5.88 6.60
C ARG A 494 -6.74 6.51 5.22
N ALA A 495 -5.99 7.58 5.01
CA ALA A 495 -5.77 8.14 3.69
C ALA A 495 -4.36 8.74 3.61
N ASP A 496 -3.79 8.74 2.42
CA ASP A 496 -2.54 9.42 2.09
C ASP A 496 -2.86 10.73 1.36
N LEU A 497 -2.39 11.86 1.90
CA LEU A 497 -2.56 13.20 1.30
C LEU A 497 -1.21 13.72 0.80
N VAL A 498 -1.21 14.39 -0.34
CA VAL A 498 -0.06 15.15 -0.85
C VAL A 498 -0.45 16.63 -0.95
N LEU A 499 0.28 17.50 -0.28
CA LEU A 499 -0.01 18.94 -0.26
C LEU A 499 1.21 19.68 -0.83
N THR A 500 0.99 20.44 -1.90
CA THR A 500 2.02 21.22 -2.57
C THR A 500 1.81 22.71 -2.35
N GLY A 501 2.85 23.50 -2.66
CA GLY A 501 2.80 24.95 -2.61
C GLY A 501 2.12 25.62 -3.80
N ASP A 502 2.56 26.84 -4.11
CA ASP A 502 1.94 27.73 -5.10
C ASP A 502 2.14 27.26 -6.55
N LEU A 503 1.05 27.32 -7.32
CA LEU A 503 0.95 27.00 -8.74
C LEU A 503 0.58 28.28 -9.52
N MET A 504 1.58 28.91 -10.13
CA MET A 504 1.41 30.02 -11.06
C MET A 504 1.94 29.59 -12.44
N LEU A 505 1.03 29.18 -13.33
CA LEU A 505 1.35 28.61 -14.65
C LEU A 505 1.31 29.66 -15.77
N ASP A 506 1.40 30.95 -15.44
CA ASP A 506 1.37 32.05 -16.40
C ASP A 506 2.80 32.59 -16.65
N ARG A 507 2.91 33.66 -17.45
CA ARG A 507 4.06 34.55 -17.45
C ARG A 507 5.34 33.83 -17.89
N GLY A 508 6.39 33.81 -17.08
CA GLY A 508 7.62 33.08 -17.39
C GLY A 508 7.44 31.57 -17.47
N VAL A 509 6.45 31.01 -16.77
CA VAL A 509 6.12 29.58 -16.85
C VAL A 509 5.47 29.27 -18.19
N GLU A 510 4.44 30.01 -18.59
CA GLU A 510 3.80 29.86 -19.91
C GLU A 510 4.81 30.11 -21.05
N ALA A 511 5.64 31.15 -20.94
CA ALA A 511 6.70 31.39 -21.91
C ALA A 511 7.69 30.21 -22.03
N SER A 512 7.99 29.55 -20.91
CA SER A 512 8.81 28.33 -20.90
C SER A 512 8.07 27.15 -21.53
N VAL A 513 6.77 26.99 -21.28
CA VAL A 513 5.93 25.96 -21.91
C VAL A 513 5.96 26.10 -23.43
N ASN A 514 5.71 27.31 -23.92
CA ASN A 514 5.61 27.61 -25.35
C ASN A 514 6.96 27.43 -26.05
N LYS A 515 8.05 27.83 -25.40
CA LYS A 515 9.39 27.81 -26.02
C LYS A 515 10.15 26.50 -25.84
N ASN A 516 10.08 25.90 -24.65
CA ASN A 516 10.97 24.81 -24.23
C ASN A 516 10.23 23.48 -24.04
N LEU A 517 8.90 23.50 -23.86
CA LEU A 517 8.10 22.31 -23.56
C LEU A 517 7.01 22.06 -24.62
N GLU A 518 7.32 22.38 -25.88
CA GLU A 518 6.48 22.04 -27.03
C GLU A 518 5.03 22.55 -26.93
N ASN A 519 4.82 23.72 -26.30
CA ASN A 519 3.50 24.32 -26.12
C ASN A 519 2.51 23.38 -25.40
N ASN A 520 3.03 22.56 -24.47
CA ASN A 520 2.26 21.55 -23.75
C ASN A 520 2.45 21.69 -22.24
N PHE A 521 1.44 22.23 -21.56
CA PHE A 521 1.44 22.43 -20.11
C PHE A 521 1.65 21.12 -19.31
N ASN A 522 1.24 19.96 -19.83
CA ASN A 522 1.44 18.67 -19.14
C ASN A 522 2.92 18.40 -18.86
N ARG A 523 3.80 18.90 -19.72
CA ARG A 523 5.24 18.70 -19.56
C ARG A 523 5.81 19.44 -18.36
N LEU A 524 5.11 20.41 -17.76
CA LEU A 524 5.54 21.01 -16.50
C LEU A 524 5.70 19.97 -15.39
N PHE A 525 4.92 18.90 -15.44
CA PHE A 525 4.85 17.87 -14.40
C PHE A 525 5.54 16.55 -14.82
N GLU A 526 6.19 16.47 -15.99
CA GLU A 526 6.75 15.21 -16.52
C GLU A 526 7.85 14.58 -15.64
N LYS A 527 8.46 15.37 -14.75
CA LYS A 527 9.53 14.94 -13.83
C LYS A 527 8.98 14.41 -12.50
N ILE A 528 7.68 14.55 -12.25
CA ILE A 528 7.03 14.17 -11.00
C ILE A 528 5.72 13.42 -11.27
N SER A 529 5.82 12.11 -11.48
CA SER A 529 4.67 11.24 -11.76
C SER A 529 3.93 10.73 -10.51
N TRP A 530 4.39 11.09 -9.31
CA TRP A 530 3.96 10.48 -8.04
C TRP A 530 2.87 11.27 -7.29
N LEU A 531 2.43 12.41 -7.83
CA LEU A 531 1.37 13.22 -7.19
C LEU A 531 0.06 12.42 -7.14
N GLY A 532 -0.33 11.77 -8.23
CA GLY A 532 -1.53 10.94 -8.30
C GLY A 532 -1.48 9.62 -7.51
N ASP A 533 -0.35 9.30 -6.87
CA ASP A 533 -0.23 8.09 -6.03
C ASP A 533 -0.94 8.26 -4.66
N ALA A 534 -1.26 9.50 -4.28
CA ALA A 534 -1.97 9.82 -3.04
C ALA A 534 -3.49 9.69 -3.22
N ASP A 535 -4.22 9.48 -2.12
CA ASP A 535 -5.69 9.43 -2.14
C ASP A 535 -6.29 10.79 -2.50
N ILE A 536 -5.63 11.87 -2.08
CA ILE A 536 -6.00 13.26 -2.36
C ILE A 536 -4.74 14.13 -2.47
N THR A 537 -4.63 14.87 -3.58
CA THR A 537 -3.59 15.87 -3.79
C THR A 537 -4.16 17.28 -3.82
N PHE A 538 -3.51 18.19 -3.09
CA PHE A 538 -3.90 19.58 -2.94
C PHE A 538 -2.79 20.54 -3.41
N GLY A 539 -3.19 21.69 -3.96
CA GLY A 539 -2.30 22.84 -4.19
C GLY A 539 -3.04 24.19 -4.09
N ASN A 540 -2.28 25.29 -4.15
CA ASN A 540 -2.85 26.64 -4.28
C ASN A 540 -2.71 27.12 -5.73
N LEU A 541 -3.83 27.37 -6.41
CA LEU A 541 -3.85 27.89 -7.77
C LEU A 541 -3.80 29.41 -7.72
N GLU A 542 -2.62 29.98 -7.95
CA GLU A 542 -2.36 31.40 -7.72
C GLU A 542 -2.67 32.25 -8.95
N GLY A 543 -3.94 32.64 -9.06
CA GLY A 543 -4.50 33.45 -10.14
C GLY A 543 -5.66 32.77 -10.88
N PRO A 544 -6.38 33.51 -11.74
CA PRO A 544 -7.46 32.97 -12.55
C PRO A 544 -6.94 32.08 -13.68
N VAL A 545 -7.70 31.03 -14.01
CA VAL A 545 -7.55 30.26 -15.25
C VAL A 545 -8.70 30.66 -16.17
N SER A 546 -8.42 31.50 -17.15
CA SER A 546 -9.47 32.08 -17.99
C SER A 546 -8.91 32.68 -19.28
N ASP A 547 -9.73 32.70 -20.32
CA ASP A 547 -9.53 33.51 -21.53
C ASP A 547 -10.41 34.77 -21.54
N GLN A 548 -11.21 34.98 -20.48
CA GLN A 548 -12.11 36.12 -20.27
C GLN A 548 -11.48 37.20 -19.39
N GLY A 549 -12.26 38.27 -19.16
CA GLY A 549 -11.92 39.34 -18.23
C GLY A 549 -11.06 40.46 -18.84
N LYS A 550 -10.73 41.45 -18.00
CA LYS A 550 -9.87 42.58 -18.34
C LYS A 550 -8.84 42.74 -17.25
N ASN A 551 -7.58 42.80 -17.64
CA ASN A 551 -6.48 43.09 -16.73
C ASN A 551 -6.75 44.41 -15.99
N LEU A 552 -6.79 44.35 -14.65
CA LEU A 552 -7.08 45.49 -13.79
C LEU A 552 -5.85 46.38 -13.51
N GLY A 553 -4.69 46.04 -14.06
CA GLY A 553 -3.47 46.86 -13.99
C GLY A 553 -2.64 46.63 -12.73
N ASN A 554 -2.78 45.48 -12.06
CA ASN A 554 -1.90 45.11 -10.95
C ASN A 554 -0.47 44.93 -11.47
N LEU A 555 0.53 45.34 -10.67
CA LEU A 555 1.95 45.28 -11.04
C LEU A 555 2.37 43.89 -11.54
N TYR A 556 1.82 42.85 -10.91
CA TYR A 556 1.89 41.48 -11.36
C TYR A 556 0.46 40.99 -11.51
N SER A 557 0.01 40.85 -12.75
CA SER A 557 -1.33 40.36 -13.08
C SER A 557 -1.21 38.98 -13.70
N PHE A 558 -1.81 37.96 -13.09
CA PHE A 558 -1.80 36.59 -13.60
C PHE A 558 -3.11 36.24 -14.28
N ARG A 559 -3.03 35.53 -15.40
CA ARG A 559 -4.15 34.79 -16.00
C ARG A 559 -3.62 33.63 -16.79
N MET A 560 -3.74 32.46 -16.19
CA MET A 560 -3.33 31.20 -16.80
C MET A 560 -4.27 30.85 -17.96
N ALA A 561 -3.68 30.31 -19.03
CA ALA A 561 -4.41 29.74 -20.14
C ALA A 561 -5.32 28.59 -19.65
N PRO A 562 -6.52 28.41 -20.22
CA PRO A 562 -7.43 27.32 -19.87
C PRO A 562 -6.79 25.92 -19.78
N GLU A 563 -5.85 25.63 -20.68
CA GLU A 563 -5.13 24.37 -20.79
C GLU A 563 -4.27 24.06 -19.55
N ALA A 564 -3.91 25.08 -18.76
CA ALA A 564 -3.16 24.90 -17.52
C ALA A 564 -3.96 24.08 -16.49
N LEU A 565 -5.29 24.26 -16.41
CA LEU A 565 -6.11 23.51 -15.47
C LEU A 565 -6.19 22.02 -15.84
N GLU A 566 -6.26 21.68 -17.12
CA GLU A 566 -6.22 20.28 -17.57
C GLU A 566 -4.85 19.64 -17.29
N ALA A 567 -3.76 20.41 -17.40
CA ALA A 567 -2.44 19.92 -17.03
C ALA A 567 -2.29 19.67 -15.53
N VAL A 568 -2.84 20.55 -14.69
CA VAL A 568 -2.88 20.35 -13.23
C VAL A 568 -3.71 19.11 -12.87
N LYS A 569 -4.86 18.91 -13.50
CA LYS A 569 -5.65 17.68 -13.35
C LYS A 569 -4.85 16.44 -13.77
N THR A 570 -4.23 16.47 -14.94
CA THR A 570 -3.43 15.34 -15.47
C THR A 570 -2.24 15.02 -14.58
N ALA A 571 -1.67 16.02 -13.91
CA ALA A 571 -0.61 15.84 -12.93
C ALA A 571 -1.06 15.11 -11.66
N GLY A 572 -2.37 14.97 -11.41
CA GLY A 572 -2.94 14.22 -10.29
C GLY A 572 -3.40 15.08 -9.11
N PHE A 573 -3.74 16.36 -9.33
CA PHE A 573 -4.39 17.20 -8.32
C PHE A 573 -5.89 16.91 -8.24
N ASP A 574 -6.43 16.87 -7.02
CA ASP A 574 -7.87 16.63 -6.76
C ASP A 574 -8.58 17.90 -6.28
N VAL A 575 -7.87 18.77 -5.55
CA VAL A 575 -8.43 19.99 -4.96
C VAL A 575 -7.44 21.14 -5.04
N LEU A 576 -7.94 22.33 -5.38
CA LEU A 576 -7.13 23.55 -5.43
C LEU A 576 -7.76 24.66 -4.60
N SER A 577 -6.96 25.33 -3.77
CA SER A 577 -7.38 26.63 -3.22
C SER A 577 -7.34 27.68 -4.31
N VAL A 578 -8.42 28.44 -4.42
CA VAL A 578 -8.51 29.66 -5.25
C VAL A 578 -8.54 30.93 -4.40
N ALA A 579 -8.50 30.80 -3.07
CA ALA A 579 -8.50 31.91 -2.14
C ALA A 579 -7.10 32.51 -2.01
N ASN A 580 -6.76 33.42 -2.94
CA ASN A 580 -5.48 34.13 -2.95
C ASN A 580 -5.63 35.55 -3.51
N ASN A 581 -4.56 36.34 -3.37
CA ASN A 581 -4.50 37.73 -3.81
C ASN A 581 -4.66 37.93 -5.33
N HIS A 582 -4.29 36.93 -6.14
CA HIS A 582 -4.21 37.04 -7.60
C HIS A 582 -5.47 36.61 -8.34
N ILE A 583 -6.42 35.92 -7.69
CA ILE A 583 -7.64 35.40 -8.33
C ILE A 583 -8.49 36.46 -9.04
N GLY A 584 -8.35 37.74 -8.63
CA GLY A 584 -9.10 38.88 -9.16
C GLY A 584 -8.36 39.73 -10.20
N ASP A 585 -7.14 39.37 -10.61
CA ASP A 585 -6.28 40.21 -11.46
C ASP A 585 -6.90 40.61 -12.81
N TRP A 586 -7.79 39.78 -13.33
CA TRP A 586 -8.51 39.99 -14.59
C TRP A 586 -10.00 40.30 -14.42
N GLY A 587 -10.38 40.72 -13.20
CA GLY A 587 -11.74 41.13 -12.91
C GLY A 587 -12.69 39.97 -12.59
N LEU A 588 -13.92 40.33 -12.21
CA LEU A 588 -14.94 39.37 -11.77
C LEU A 588 -15.27 38.33 -12.84
N ALA A 589 -15.27 38.74 -14.12
CA ALA A 589 -15.54 37.82 -15.23
C ALA A 589 -14.50 36.69 -15.33
N ALA A 590 -13.22 36.96 -15.05
CA ALA A 590 -12.19 35.93 -15.05
C ALA A 590 -12.32 35.00 -13.84
N LEU A 591 -12.69 35.53 -12.67
CA LEU A 591 -12.96 34.72 -11.48
C LEU A 591 -14.17 33.80 -11.68
N GLU A 592 -15.27 34.31 -12.20
CA GLU A 592 -16.48 33.53 -12.48
C GLU A 592 -16.21 32.46 -13.54
N ASP A 593 -15.48 32.80 -14.61
CA ASP A 593 -15.07 31.83 -15.63
C ASP A 593 -14.12 30.77 -15.07
N THR A 594 -13.20 31.15 -14.17
CA THR A 594 -12.32 30.18 -13.47
C THR A 594 -13.15 29.18 -12.66
N LEU A 595 -14.08 29.67 -11.82
CA LEU A 595 -14.97 28.82 -11.02
C LEU A 595 -15.82 27.89 -11.90
N ARG A 596 -16.33 28.42 -13.03
CA ARG A 596 -17.09 27.63 -14.00
C ARG A 596 -16.23 26.54 -14.64
N ARG A 597 -14.98 26.82 -15.00
CA ARG A 597 -14.09 25.83 -15.64
C ARG A 597 -13.75 24.66 -14.73
N PHE A 598 -13.71 24.86 -13.42
CA PHE A 598 -13.58 23.74 -12.50
C PHE A 598 -14.72 22.71 -12.63
N SER A 599 -15.94 23.14 -12.99
CA SER A 599 -17.07 22.22 -13.21
C SER A 599 -16.90 21.28 -14.41
N ASP A 600 -16.00 21.63 -15.35
CA ASP A 600 -15.63 20.81 -16.50
C ASP A 600 -14.47 19.85 -16.19
N THR A 601 -13.98 19.84 -14.93
CA THR A 601 -12.85 19.02 -14.48
C THR A 601 -13.19 18.19 -13.24
N SER A 602 -12.39 17.18 -12.94
CA SER A 602 -12.49 16.42 -11.69
C SER A 602 -11.83 17.13 -10.50
N VAL A 603 -11.17 18.27 -10.74
CA VAL A 603 -10.50 19.05 -9.70
C VAL A 603 -11.53 19.97 -9.06
N LEU A 604 -11.56 20.03 -7.73
CA LEU A 604 -12.54 20.83 -7.00
C LEU A 604 -11.90 22.11 -6.43
N PRO A 605 -12.52 23.29 -6.62
CA PRO A 605 -12.02 24.53 -6.04
C PRO A 605 -12.48 24.64 -4.59
N THR A 606 -11.61 25.16 -3.72
CA THR A 606 -11.96 25.51 -2.34
C THR A 606 -11.59 26.95 -2.00
N GLY A 607 -12.30 27.53 -1.03
CA GLY A 607 -12.10 28.91 -0.58
C GLY A 607 -12.66 29.99 -1.52
N GLY A 608 -13.31 29.61 -2.61
CA GLY A 608 -14.04 30.51 -3.50
C GLY A 608 -15.31 29.87 -4.04
N GLY A 609 -16.25 30.70 -4.48
CA GLY A 609 -17.53 30.22 -4.98
C GLY A 609 -18.37 31.34 -5.58
N GLU A 610 -19.45 30.95 -6.25
CA GLU A 610 -20.39 31.87 -6.92
C GLU A 610 -21.14 32.79 -5.93
N ASN A 611 -21.17 32.40 -4.66
CA ASN A 611 -21.75 33.16 -3.55
C ASN A 611 -21.21 32.64 -2.21
N LYS A 612 -21.56 33.33 -1.11
CA LYS A 612 -21.10 32.97 0.24
C LYS A 612 -21.48 31.55 0.67
N GLU A 613 -22.67 31.07 0.30
CA GLU A 613 -23.12 29.75 0.70
C GLU A 613 -22.22 28.66 0.08
N VAL A 614 -21.86 28.83 -1.19
CA VAL A 614 -20.95 27.91 -1.89
C VAL A 614 -19.53 28.04 -1.35
N ALA A 615 -18.99 29.27 -1.24
CA ALA A 615 -17.61 29.48 -0.82
C ALA A 615 -17.32 29.00 0.61
N ARG A 616 -18.32 29.02 1.51
CA ARG A 616 -18.22 28.57 2.91
C ARG A 616 -18.31 27.05 3.08
N LYS A 617 -18.70 26.29 2.06
CA LYS A 617 -18.77 24.82 2.13
C LYS A 617 -17.38 24.23 1.92
N PRO A 618 -16.92 23.30 2.78
CA PRO A 618 -15.69 22.57 2.52
C PRO A 618 -15.89 21.66 1.31
N VAL A 619 -14.81 21.45 0.56
CA VAL A 619 -14.73 20.32 -0.38
C VAL A 619 -14.49 19.07 0.46
N ILE A 620 -15.38 18.08 0.38
CA ILE A 620 -15.28 16.85 1.17
C ILE A 620 -15.06 15.66 0.24
N PHE A 621 -13.98 14.93 0.49
CA PHE A 621 -13.75 13.62 -0.11
C PHE A 621 -14.07 12.53 0.90
N GLU A 622 -14.79 11.49 0.47
CA GLU A 622 -14.95 10.27 1.25
C GLU A 622 -13.94 9.22 0.76
N LYS A 623 -12.88 8.99 1.53
CA LYS A 623 -11.82 8.02 1.21
C LYS A 623 -11.68 7.04 2.36
N ASN A 624 -11.81 5.74 2.06
CA ASN A 624 -11.70 4.68 3.06
C ASN A 624 -12.53 4.95 4.34
N ARG A 625 -13.79 5.40 4.18
CA ARG A 625 -14.74 5.80 5.25
C ARG A 625 -14.34 7.01 6.11
N LEU A 626 -13.34 7.79 5.68
CA LEU A 626 -13.02 9.10 6.26
C LEU A 626 -13.60 10.20 5.39
N LYS A 627 -14.26 11.17 6.02
CA LYS A 627 -14.63 12.45 5.38
C LYS A 627 -13.49 13.45 5.56
N ILE A 628 -12.78 13.74 4.50
CA ILE A 628 -11.61 14.63 4.51
C ILE A 628 -12.02 15.93 3.84
N GLY A 629 -12.03 17.02 4.62
CA GLY A 629 -12.48 18.33 4.18
C GLY A 629 -11.34 19.26 3.82
N PHE A 630 -11.57 20.15 2.87
CA PHE A 630 -10.66 21.23 2.46
C PHE A 630 -11.37 22.57 2.42
N LEU A 631 -10.80 23.57 3.07
CA LEU A 631 -11.27 24.95 3.07
C LEU A 631 -10.10 25.90 2.82
N GLY A 632 -10.30 26.99 2.06
CA GLY A 632 -9.27 27.98 1.77
C GLY A 632 -9.66 29.40 2.21
N PHE A 633 -8.68 30.19 2.67
CA PHE A 633 -8.85 31.61 3.00
C PHE A 633 -7.67 32.44 2.48
N SER A 634 -7.93 33.69 2.10
CA SER A 634 -6.88 34.68 1.86
C SER A 634 -6.82 35.69 3.02
N ASP A 635 -5.64 35.92 3.59
CA ASP A 635 -5.38 37.05 4.51
C ASP A 635 -4.69 38.22 3.78
N VAL A 636 -4.24 37.99 2.55
CA VAL A 636 -3.63 39.00 1.68
C VAL A 636 -4.52 39.18 0.46
N GLY A 637 -5.41 40.17 0.47
CA GLY A 637 -6.17 40.63 -0.72
C GLY A 637 -6.82 39.55 -1.64
N PRO A 638 -7.43 39.98 -2.76
CA PRO A 638 -7.89 41.33 -2.99
C PRO A 638 -9.24 41.51 -2.27
N THR A 639 -9.33 42.45 -1.32
CA THR A 639 -10.53 42.64 -0.49
C THR A 639 -11.80 42.96 -1.30
N GLY A 640 -11.63 43.58 -2.47
CA GLY A 640 -12.71 43.83 -3.44
C GLY A 640 -13.32 42.57 -4.09
N PHE A 641 -12.71 41.40 -3.89
CA PHE A 641 -13.18 40.09 -4.35
C PHE A 641 -13.58 39.17 -3.20
N ALA A 642 -13.79 39.71 -1.99
CA ALA A 642 -14.50 39.00 -0.95
C ALA A 642 -15.85 38.51 -1.49
N VAL A 643 -16.16 37.25 -1.22
CA VAL A 643 -17.43 36.64 -1.61
C VAL A 643 -18.61 37.36 -0.92
N GLN A 644 -19.72 37.54 -1.64
CA GLN A 644 -20.94 38.15 -1.12
C GLN A 644 -22.13 37.19 -1.24
N ASP A 645 -23.26 37.55 -0.64
CA ASP A 645 -24.45 36.68 -0.57
C ASP A 645 -24.95 36.24 -1.95
N LYS A 646 -24.75 37.07 -2.98
CA LYS A 646 -25.19 36.81 -4.37
C LYS A 646 -24.13 37.17 -5.42
N ARG A 647 -22.85 37.21 -5.02
CA ARG A 647 -21.75 37.55 -5.94
C ARG A 647 -20.56 36.64 -5.68
N ALA A 648 -19.96 36.19 -6.77
CA ALA A 648 -18.78 35.35 -6.73
C ALA A 648 -17.60 36.06 -6.04
N GLY A 649 -16.75 35.26 -5.42
CA GLY A 649 -15.54 35.74 -4.77
C GLY A 649 -14.89 34.66 -3.91
N ILE A 650 -13.97 35.09 -3.06
CA ILE A 650 -13.20 34.23 -2.17
C ILE A 650 -13.47 34.52 -0.70
N LEU A 651 -13.21 33.54 0.15
CA LEU A 651 -13.19 33.71 1.60
C LEU A 651 -11.95 34.48 2.03
N LEU A 652 -12.14 35.43 2.93
CA LEU A 652 -11.05 36.17 3.57
C LEU A 652 -10.90 35.73 5.02
N ALA A 653 -9.67 35.69 5.52
CA ALA A 653 -9.39 35.42 6.93
C ALA A 653 -9.94 36.53 7.85
N SER A 654 -10.28 37.69 7.29
CA SER A 654 -10.97 38.79 7.99
C SER A 654 -12.51 38.65 8.01
N ASP A 655 -13.09 37.55 7.49
CA ASP A 655 -14.54 37.32 7.57
C ASP A 655 -14.95 37.23 9.06
N PRO A 656 -15.98 37.98 9.51
CA PRO A 656 -16.42 37.94 10.91
C PRO A 656 -16.92 36.55 11.37
N ASP A 657 -17.30 35.67 10.43
CA ASP A 657 -17.69 34.29 10.71
C ASP A 657 -16.52 33.29 10.60
N PHE A 658 -15.25 33.75 10.48
CA PHE A 658 -14.08 32.90 10.23
C PHE A 658 -14.05 31.59 11.05
N GLU A 659 -14.07 31.69 12.39
CA GLU A 659 -14.07 30.50 13.26
C GLU A 659 -15.33 29.65 13.11
N LYS A 660 -16.49 30.29 12.88
CA LYS A 660 -17.77 29.60 12.72
C LYS A 660 -17.81 28.78 11.43
N ILE A 661 -17.25 29.31 10.34
CA ILE A 661 -17.13 28.61 9.06
C ILE A 661 -16.28 27.36 9.25
N ILE A 662 -15.10 27.49 9.88
CA ILE A 662 -14.19 26.37 10.13
C ILE A 662 -14.86 25.33 11.03
N ARG A 663 -15.53 25.75 12.11
CA ARG A 663 -16.24 24.83 13.01
C ARG A 663 -17.34 24.04 12.31
N THR A 664 -18.13 24.72 11.48
CA THR A 664 -19.20 24.09 10.70
C THR A 664 -18.62 23.09 9.68
N ALA A 665 -17.47 23.40 9.08
CA ALA A 665 -16.77 22.49 8.19
C ALA A 665 -16.21 21.28 8.97
N ALA A 666 -15.63 21.50 10.14
CA ALA A 666 -15.07 20.46 10.99
C ALA A 666 -16.14 19.45 11.43
N GLU A 667 -17.35 19.92 11.79
CA GLU A 667 -18.50 19.07 12.15
C GLU A 667 -18.94 18.12 11.02
N GLN A 668 -18.66 18.46 9.75
CA GLN A 668 -19.02 17.65 8.58
C GLN A 668 -17.92 16.66 8.18
N THR A 669 -16.76 16.71 8.85
CA THR A 669 -15.54 16.00 8.42
C THR A 669 -14.91 15.24 9.59
N ASP A 670 -14.15 14.20 9.26
CA ASP A 670 -13.30 13.50 10.22
C ASP A 670 -11.92 14.15 10.31
N PHE A 671 -11.46 14.76 9.21
CA PHE A 671 -10.18 15.44 9.10
C PHE A 671 -10.32 16.69 8.23
N LEU A 672 -10.19 17.88 8.81
CA LEU A 672 -10.28 19.15 8.08
C LEU A 672 -8.90 19.76 7.84
N VAL A 673 -8.58 20.00 6.56
CA VAL A 673 -7.43 20.77 6.08
C VAL A 673 -7.89 22.20 5.80
N VAL A 674 -7.19 23.19 6.36
CA VAL A 674 -7.43 24.61 6.08
C VAL A 674 -6.20 25.22 5.45
N SER A 675 -6.38 25.78 4.27
CA SER A 675 -5.36 26.48 3.50
C SER A 675 -5.46 27.99 3.69
N PHE A 676 -4.31 28.65 3.81
CA PHE A 676 -4.21 30.09 3.90
C PHE A 676 -3.23 30.67 2.89
N HIS A 677 -3.64 31.74 2.22
CA HIS A 677 -2.74 32.59 1.43
C HIS A 677 -2.44 33.86 2.24
N TRP A 678 -1.25 33.94 2.85
CA TRP A 678 -0.98 34.88 3.96
C TRP A 678 0.50 35.24 4.18
N GLY A 679 0.76 36.13 5.13
CA GLY A 679 2.12 36.45 5.57
C GLY A 679 2.82 37.45 4.63
N GLU A 680 4.14 37.52 4.76
CA GLU A 680 4.98 38.46 4.02
C GLU A 680 5.85 37.74 2.99
N GLU A 681 5.88 38.27 1.76
CA GLU A 681 6.72 37.73 0.68
C GLU A 681 8.19 37.58 1.13
N TYR A 682 8.75 36.41 0.81
CA TYR A 682 10.16 36.03 0.97
C TYR A 682 10.68 35.96 2.42
N LYS A 683 9.81 36.10 3.42
CA LYS A 683 10.19 35.87 4.82
C LYS A 683 10.19 34.36 5.12
N LYS A 684 11.34 33.82 5.55
CA LYS A 684 11.49 32.39 5.87
C LYS A 684 10.92 31.95 7.22
N LYS A 685 10.38 32.90 8.00
CA LYS A 685 9.76 32.62 9.30
C LYS A 685 8.38 33.27 9.33
N HIS A 686 7.41 32.56 9.88
CA HIS A 686 6.06 33.09 10.06
C HIS A 686 6.05 34.30 11.02
N ASN A 687 5.04 35.16 10.84
CA ASN A 687 4.78 36.30 11.72
C ASN A 687 3.64 36.02 12.71
N ALA A 688 3.42 36.92 13.66
CA ALA A 688 2.42 36.76 14.72
C ALA A 688 0.97 36.64 14.18
N ARG A 689 0.67 37.26 13.04
CA ARG A 689 -0.66 37.20 12.41
C ARG A 689 -0.94 35.81 11.84
N GLN A 690 0.06 35.20 11.19
CA GLN A 690 -0.04 33.83 10.71
C GLN A 690 -0.24 32.84 11.88
N GLU A 691 0.50 33.02 12.97
CA GLU A 691 0.37 32.20 14.20
C GLU A 691 -1.04 32.30 14.79
N GLU A 692 -1.54 33.53 14.98
CA GLU A 692 -2.89 33.79 15.50
C GLU A 692 -3.98 33.09 14.68
N LEU A 693 -3.95 33.24 13.35
CA LEU A 693 -4.94 32.63 12.45
C LEU A 693 -4.83 31.09 12.43
N ALA A 694 -3.61 30.55 12.41
CA ALA A 694 -3.38 29.11 12.42
C ALA A 694 -3.90 28.48 13.72
N HIS A 695 -3.61 29.09 14.87
CA HIS A 695 -4.08 28.60 16.17
C HIS A 695 -5.60 28.70 16.28
N ALA A 696 -6.20 29.81 15.84
CA ALA A 696 -7.66 29.97 15.82
C ALA A 696 -8.35 28.93 14.92
N ALA A 697 -7.77 28.59 13.77
CA ALA A 697 -8.30 27.56 12.88
C ALA A 697 -8.23 26.15 13.50
N ILE A 698 -7.12 25.79 14.15
CA ILE A 698 -7.00 24.53 14.89
C ILE A 698 -8.02 24.50 16.05
N ASP A 699 -8.18 25.60 16.78
CA ASP A 699 -9.15 25.71 17.89
C ASP A 699 -10.61 25.61 17.44
N ALA A 700 -10.89 26.00 16.19
CA ALA A 700 -12.19 25.81 15.55
C ALA A 700 -12.40 24.38 15.01
N GLY A 701 -11.40 23.51 15.01
CA GLY A 701 -11.53 22.08 14.68
C GLY A 701 -10.73 21.61 13.46
N ALA A 702 -9.93 22.47 12.84
CA ALA A 702 -8.98 22.04 11.81
C ALA A 702 -7.92 21.10 12.40
N LYS A 703 -7.41 20.16 11.59
CA LYS A 703 -6.33 19.23 11.97
C LYS A 703 -5.01 19.56 11.28
N LEU A 704 -5.09 20.21 10.12
CA LEU A 704 -3.93 20.54 9.32
C LEU A 704 -4.08 21.92 8.71
N ILE A 705 -3.08 22.76 8.92
CA ILE A 705 -2.99 24.10 8.34
C ILE A 705 -1.85 24.12 7.33
N ILE A 706 -2.13 24.62 6.13
CA ILE A 706 -1.16 24.80 5.06
C ILE A 706 -1.16 26.24 4.57
N GLY A 707 0.03 26.84 4.57
CA GLY A 707 0.22 28.21 4.14
C GLY A 707 0.86 28.34 2.75
N HIS A 708 0.54 29.45 2.12
CA HIS A 708 0.89 29.88 0.76
C HIS A 708 1.13 31.39 0.77
N HIS A 709 1.70 31.96 -0.30
CA HIS A 709 2.03 33.39 -0.51
C HIS A 709 3.48 33.83 -0.23
N PRO A 710 4.19 33.41 0.85
CA PRO A 710 5.55 33.89 1.07
C PRO A 710 6.53 33.51 -0.06
N HIS A 711 6.15 32.60 -0.97
CA HIS A 711 6.95 32.08 -2.08
C HIS A 711 8.26 31.38 -1.66
N VAL A 712 8.45 31.20 -0.35
CA VAL A 712 9.55 30.48 0.26
C VAL A 712 9.00 29.56 1.33
N VAL A 713 9.68 28.43 1.55
CA VAL A 713 9.33 27.51 2.63
C VAL A 713 9.52 28.20 3.98
N GLN A 714 8.49 28.19 4.82
CA GLN A 714 8.55 28.66 6.21
C GLN A 714 8.60 27.46 7.17
N ASP A 715 8.76 27.77 8.45
CA ASP A 715 8.76 26.78 9.52
C ASP A 715 7.39 26.10 9.72
N THR A 716 7.43 25.01 10.47
CA THR A 716 6.26 24.20 10.81
C THR A 716 6.10 24.13 12.32
N GLU A 717 4.88 24.08 12.81
CA GLU A 717 4.55 24.00 14.22
C GLU A 717 3.57 22.85 14.48
N LYS A 718 3.71 22.20 15.63
CA LYS A 718 2.65 21.35 16.18
C LYS A 718 1.95 22.15 17.28
N TYR A 719 0.68 22.45 17.08
CA TYR A 719 -0.14 23.16 18.04
C TYR A 719 -1.32 22.28 18.44
N LYS A 720 -1.40 21.93 19.73
CA LYS A 720 -2.36 20.93 20.25
C LYS A 720 -2.27 19.61 19.46
N ASP A 721 -3.39 19.13 18.94
CA ASP A 721 -3.51 17.95 18.08
C ASP A 721 -3.41 18.27 16.58
N GLY A 722 -3.20 19.53 16.23
CA GLY A 722 -3.02 20.01 14.86
C GLY A 722 -1.56 20.14 14.42
N PHE A 723 -1.35 20.12 13.11
CA PHE A 723 -0.08 20.45 12.47
C PHE A 723 -0.21 21.68 11.59
N ILE A 724 0.79 22.55 11.63
CA ILE A 724 0.82 23.82 10.90
C ILE A 724 2.08 23.85 10.04
N ALA A 725 1.92 24.08 8.74
CA ALA A 725 3.00 24.47 7.85
C ALA A 725 2.72 25.88 7.36
N TYR A 726 3.50 26.86 7.83
CA TYR A 726 3.20 28.27 7.60
C TYR A 726 3.40 28.74 6.16
N SER A 727 4.26 28.06 5.40
CA SER A 727 4.38 28.24 3.95
C SER A 727 5.03 27.03 3.31
N LEU A 728 4.39 26.50 2.26
CA LEU A 728 4.94 25.46 1.41
C LEU A 728 5.82 26.02 0.28
N GLY A 729 5.88 27.34 0.09
CA GLY A 729 6.66 27.97 -1.00
C GLY A 729 6.12 27.64 -2.39
N ASN A 730 6.98 27.74 -3.40
CA ASN A 730 6.58 27.58 -4.80
C ASN A 730 6.66 26.12 -5.26
N PHE A 731 5.59 25.61 -5.87
CA PHE A 731 5.59 24.32 -6.55
C PHE A 731 5.76 24.47 -8.06
N VAL A 732 5.14 25.46 -8.70
CA VAL A 732 5.43 25.88 -10.08
C VAL A 732 5.37 27.40 -10.13
N PHE A 733 6.49 28.06 -10.41
CA PHE A 733 6.58 29.53 -10.43
C PHE A 733 7.82 30.02 -11.20
N ASP A 734 7.76 31.23 -11.77
CA ASP A 734 8.85 31.84 -12.56
C ASP A 734 9.87 32.71 -11.76
N GLN A 735 9.81 32.69 -10.43
CA GLN A 735 10.61 33.54 -9.54
C GLN A 735 12.06 33.06 -9.35
N LYS A 736 12.85 33.06 -10.43
CA LYS A 736 14.23 32.55 -10.45
C LYS A 736 15.31 33.42 -9.78
N PHE A 737 14.95 34.51 -9.11
CA PHE A 737 15.93 35.47 -8.57
C PHE A 737 16.63 34.98 -7.30
N SER A 738 16.12 33.95 -6.64
CA SER A 738 16.75 33.33 -5.46
C SER A 738 16.64 31.81 -5.49
N LYS A 739 17.49 31.14 -4.72
CA LYS A 739 17.37 29.69 -4.51
C LYS A 739 16.09 29.35 -3.75
N ASP A 740 15.73 30.16 -2.75
CA ASP A 740 14.61 29.87 -1.86
C ASP A 740 13.25 29.94 -2.58
N THR A 741 13.13 30.82 -3.57
CA THR A 741 11.92 30.95 -4.43
C THR A 741 11.85 29.92 -5.55
N MET A 742 12.95 29.21 -5.80
CA MET A 742 13.03 28.06 -6.70
C MET A 742 12.93 26.74 -5.94
N GLN A 743 12.45 26.78 -4.69
CA GLN A 743 12.23 25.61 -3.85
C GLN A 743 10.86 25.70 -3.17
N GLY A 744 10.20 24.54 -3.09
CA GLY A 744 8.95 24.36 -2.35
C GLY A 744 9.05 23.16 -1.41
N LEU A 745 8.08 23.04 -0.53
CA LEU A 745 7.89 21.93 0.38
C LEU A 745 6.65 21.17 -0.04
N VAL A 746 6.79 19.88 -0.31
CA VAL A 746 5.67 18.96 -0.44
C VAL A 746 5.53 18.18 0.84
N LEU A 747 4.33 18.23 1.42
CA LEU A 747 3.97 17.40 2.56
C LEU A 747 3.26 16.15 2.08
N LYS A 748 3.79 14.98 2.46
CA LYS A 748 3.03 13.72 2.38
C LYS A 748 2.52 13.39 3.77
N ILE A 749 1.20 13.40 3.94
CA ILE A 749 0.52 13.18 5.21
C ILE A 749 -0.17 11.83 5.14
N LYS A 750 0.10 10.96 6.11
CA LYS A 750 -0.69 9.75 6.33
C LYS A 750 -1.65 10.03 7.48
N ILE A 751 -2.94 9.89 7.25
CA ILE A 751 -3.96 10.02 8.30
C ILE A 751 -4.47 8.64 8.73
N LYS A 752 -4.80 8.50 10.02
CA LYS A 752 -5.46 7.31 10.58
C LYS A 752 -6.56 7.75 11.54
N GLY A 753 -7.80 7.40 11.25
CA GLY A 753 -8.96 7.95 11.94
C GLY A 753 -9.01 9.46 11.75
N LYS A 754 -9.05 10.21 12.86
CA LYS A 754 -9.06 11.68 12.88
C LYS A 754 -7.68 12.28 13.16
N GLU A 755 -6.63 11.46 13.14
CA GLU A 755 -5.28 11.85 13.56
C GLU A 755 -4.27 11.74 12.42
N ILE A 756 -3.20 12.54 12.51
CA ILE A 756 -2.04 12.44 11.62
C ILE A 756 -1.13 11.32 12.14
N GLU A 757 -0.96 10.27 11.35
CA GLU A 757 -0.05 9.16 11.66
C GLU A 757 1.39 9.50 11.29
N LYS A 758 1.60 10.08 10.11
CA LYS A 758 2.95 10.41 9.61
C LYS A 758 2.94 11.68 8.78
N ILE A 759 3.98 12.49 8.94
CA ILE A 759 4.28 13.65 8.09
C ILE A 759 5.64 13.42 7.46
N THR A 760 5.70 13.48 6.14
CA THR A 760 6.95 13.44 5.38
C THR A 760 7.12 14.77 4.68
N LYS A 761 8.25 15.42 4.89
CA LYS A 761 8.57 16.74 4.35
C LYS A 761 9.55 16.58 3.20
N ASN A 762 9.14 16.93 1.98
CA ASN A 762 9.98 16.81 0.80
C ASN A 762 10.27 18.18 0.22
N LEU A 763 11.54 18.59 0.25
CA LEU A 763 11.97 19.79 -0.45
C LEU A 763 12.04 19.49 -1.95
N VAL A 764 11.31 20.26 -2.75
CA VAL A 764 11.24 20.14 -4.21
C VAL A 764 11.93 21.36 -4.81
N SER A 765 12.89 21.14 -5.70
CA SER A 765 13.58 22.22 -6.42
C SER A 765 13.07 22.32 -7.85
N LEU A 766 12.81 23.55 -8.29
CA LEU A 766 12.42 23.87 -9.65
C LEU A 766 13.65 23.95 -10.56
N ASN A 767 13.56 23.39 -11.76
CA ASN A 767 14.63 23.49 -12.75
C ASN A 767 14.54 24.81 -13.55
N SER A 768 15.42 24.98 -14.54
CA SER A 768 15.46 26.18 -15.39
C SER A 768 14.22 26.39 -16.26
N PHE A 769 13.36 25.37 -16.39
CA PHE A 769 12.09 25.42 -17.10
C PHE A 769 10.88 25.53 -16.16
N PHE A 770 11.13 25.73 -14.86
CA PHE A 770 10.13 25.83 -13.80
C PHE A 770 9.37 24.52 -13.54
N GLN A 771 9.94 23.38 -13.98
CA GLN A 771 9.41 22.07 -13.64
C GLN A 771 9.87 21.69 -12.22
N PRO A 772 8.99 21.12 -11.38
CA PRO A 772 9.41 20.43 -10.16
C PRO A 772 10.27 19.22 -10.55
N ASP A 773 11.51 19.14 -10.07
CA ASP A 773 12.47 18.15 -10.56
C ASP A 773 13.12 17.38 -9.40
N LYS A 774 13.96 18.04 -8.61
CA LYS A 774 14.71 17.38 -7.54
C LYS A 774 13.91 17.34 -6.25
N VAL A 775 13.55 16.14 -5.80
CA VAL A 775 12.83 15.90 -4.55
C VAL A 775 13.80 15.32 -3.52
N VAL A 776 13.90 15.98 -2.37
CA VAL A 776 14.77 15.57 -1.26
C VAL A 776 13.95 15.57 0.03
N GLU A 777 13.84 14.42 0.69
CA GLU A 777 13.22 14.33 2.01
C GLU A 777 14.07 15.07 3.06
N ILE A 778 13.44 15.91 3.86
CA ILE A 778 14.06 16.70 4.93
C ILE A 778 13.46 16.31 6.29
N LYS A 779 14.30 16.39 7.32
CA LYS A 779 13.93 16.00 8.70
C LYS A 779 13.05 17.04 9.39
#